data_AF-A0ABD2C933-F1
#
_entry.id   AF-A0ABD2C933-F1
#
_cell.length_a   1.000
_cell.length_b   1.000
_cell.length_c   1.000
_cell.angle_alpha   90.00
_cell.angle_beta   90.00
_cell.angle_gamma   90.00
#
_symmetry.space_group_name_H-M   'P 1'
#
loop_
_entity.id
_entity.type
_entity.pdbx_description
1 polymer ?
#
loop_
_entity_poly.entity_id
_entity_poly.type
_entity_poly.pdbx_seq_one_letter_code
_entity_poly.pdbx_strand_id
1 'polypeptide(L)'
;MAAHKTGGQSTRKKIQVSMVIRDEVERRHRAGVNSLQYDQILHRLYSAGRDSIIRIWNCKNMNEPYIQSMEHHTDWVNDIVLCCSGKTLISASSDTTVKVWNAHKGFCMSTLRTHRDYVKALAYAKDRELVASAGLDKTIYLWDVNTLTALTASNNTVTTSTLSGSKDSIYSLAMNITGTAIVSGSTEKVLRVWDPRCCTKLMKLRGHTDNIKALVLNRDGTKCLSASSDGTIKLWSLGEQRCLQTYRVHNEGVWALLATDTFSHVISGGRDKRVVMTELSHPEKSVVICEEKEPILKMAMTPDQSSIWVATSESTINNWSISQRDWQDIGDYCDSAGGMAGNVGVPLNTEPSQRILGAPAIRHCHILNDRRYVLTKDTDENVALYDVLKACKVEDLGHVDFEQEIKKRNKMVYVPNWFNVDLKTGMLSIHLGQDENDCFSAWVSAKEAGLTDNKGQDQKVNYGSLLLQALLEHWWRPMNADDDNEGNSNDGNVPTHDSGRNLYFSVPGYTPVIFSEVGGRTMCRLLVRDAAGETESVLLNDTVPLWVSNIVANKNLPQFIKIPFYLTPHASSGVKSLKKDRLIANDFIQIRKVAEHIFDKALCAGNDSGLVTGVGNSVSGGSPAGDRVNTDSNADSSSLAEEKVEILCNDQVLDPSMDLRTVRHFIWKSSADLTLHYRPVK
;
A
#
# COMPACT_ATOMS: atom_id res chain seq x y z
N MET A 1 -12.32 -41.71 -20.06
CA MET A 1 -10.92 -41.35 -20.37
C MET A 1 -10.91 -40.36 -21.52
N ALA A 2 -10.70 -39.08 -21.22
CA ALA A 2 -10.31 -38.07 -22.19
C ALA A 2 -9.52 -37.02 -21.41
N ALA A 3 -8.19 -37.12 -21.47
CA ALA A 3 -7.27 -36.22 -20.80
C ALA A 3 -7.23 -34.88 -21.56
N HIS A 4 -7.84 -33.85 -20.99
CA HIS A 4 -7.58 -32.48 -21.42
C HIS A 4 -6.21 -32.05 -20.86
N LYS A 5 -5.25 -31.92 -21.76
CA LYS A 5 -3.95 -31.28 -21.54
C LYS A 5 -4.17 -29.87 -20.98
N THR A 6 -3.86 -29.65 -19.71
CA THR A 6 -3.62 -28.33 -19.12
C THR A 6 -2.26 -27.82 -19.59
N GLY A 7 -2.23 -27.27 -20.81
CA GLY A 7 -1.10 -26.52 -21.33
C GLY A 7 -1.21 -25.05 -20.92
N GLY A 8 -0.75 -24.74 -19.71
CA GLY A 8 -0.57 -23.38 -19.22
C GLY A 8 0.45 -23.41 -18.11
N GLN A 9 1.72 -23.21 -18.45
CA GLN A 9 2.73 -22.82 -17.46
C GLN A 9 2.26 -21.48 -16.87
N SER A 10 1.54 -21.54 -15.76
CA SER A 10 1.34 -20.39 -14.89
C SER A 10 2.72 -20.02 -14.38
N THR A 11 3.37 -19.03 -14.98
CA THR A 11 4.50 -18.34 -14.35
C THR A 11 4.02 -17.93 -12.96
N ARG A 12 4.55 -18.58 -11.91
CA ARG A 12 4.18 -18.27 -10.53
C ARG A 12 4.44 -16.77 -10.37
N LYS A 13 3.40 -15.99 -10.08
CA LYS A 13 3.54 -14.54 -9.94
C LYS A 13 4.59 -14.26 -8.86
N LYS A 14 5.49 -13.30 -9.14
CA LYS A 14 6.53 -12.88 -8.19
C LYS A 14 5.86 -12.41 -6.89
N ILE A 15 6.45 -12.76 -5.75
CA ILE A 15 5.98 -12.37 -4.43
C ILE A 15 6.83 -11.19 -3.95
N GLN A 16 6.16 -10.10 -3.60
CA GLN A 16 6.76 -8.93 -2.98
C GLN A 16 6.49 -8.90 -1.47
N VAL A 17 7.40 -8.28 -0.73
CA VAL A 17 7.25 -7.98 0.71
C VAL A 17 6.93 -6.52 0.85
N SER A 18 5.91 -6.17 1.64
CA SER A 18 5.53 -4.77 1.88
C SER A 18 5.44 -4.49 3.36
N MET A 19 5.68 -3.25 3.75
CA MET A 19 5.45 -2.75 5.10
C MET A 19 4.76 -1.40 5.09
N VAL A 20 4.13 -1.02 6.20
CA VAL A 20 3.47 0.28 6.35
C VAL A 20 4.10 1.02 7.53
N ILE A 21 4.64 2.22 7.27
CA ILE A 21 5.17 3.09 8.32
C ILE A 21 4.00 3.94 8.85
N ARG A 22 3.64 3.70 10.12
CA ARG A 22 2.46 4.24 10.79
C ARG A 22 2.63 4.24 12.32
N ASP A 23 1.65 4.76 13.04
CA ASP A 23 1.56 4.57 14.48
C ASP A 23 0.87 3.23 14.80
N GLU A 24 1.06 2.73 16.03
CA GLU A 24 0.45 1.47 16.48
C GLU A 24 -1.08 1.51 16.34
N VAL A 25 -1.71 2.62 16.76
CA VAL A 25 -3.16 2.79 16.70
C VAL A 25 -3.53 4.03 15.88
N GLU A 26 -4.02 3.80 14.66
CA GLU A 26 -4.52 4.85 13.77
C GLU A 26 -6.01 5.12 14.07
N ARG A 27 -6.29 5.91 15.12
CA ARG A 27 -7.66 6.16 15.62
C ARG A 27 -8.59 6.85 14.60
N ARG A 28 -8.02 7.64 13.69
CA ARG A 28 -8.76 8.40 12.67
C ARG A 28 -8.45 7.85 11.28
N HIS A 29 -9.39 8.02 10.35
CA HIS A 29 -9.13 7.67 8.95
C HIS A 29 -7.98 8.49 8.40
N ARG A 30 -7.06 7.84 7.67
CA ARG A 30 -5.93 8.48 6.98
C ARG A 30 -6.19 8.71 5.50
N ALA A 31 -7.38 8.36 5.01
CA ALA A 31 -7.83 8.59 3.65
C ALA A 31 -9.37 8.61 3.59
N GLY A 32 -9.95 8.85 2.41
CA GLY A 32 -11.39 8.90 2.20
C GLY A 32 -12.15 7.66 2.67
N VAL A 33 -13.45 7.80 2.95
CA VAL A 33 -14.30 6.71 3.45
C VAL A 33 -15.25 6.23 2.35
N ASN A 34 -15.16 4.95 1.96
CA ASN A 34 -15.92 4.43 0.83
C ASN A 34 -17.31 3.90 1.20
N SER A 35 -17.54 3.48 2.44
CA SER A 35 -18.82 2.90 2.85
C SER A 35 -19.08 3.05 4.34
N LEU A 36 -20.37 3.07 4.70
CA LEU A 36 -20.89 3.30 6.04
C LEU A 36 -22.01 2.30 6.36
N GLN A 37 -22.07 1.81 7.59
CA GLN A 37 -23.19 1.02 8.12
C GLN A 37 -23.52 1.47 9.54
N TYR A 38 -24.80 1.67 9.84
CA TYR A 38 -25.25 2.09 11.17
C TYR A 38 -25.93 0.92 11.90
N ASP A 39 -25.46 0.63 13.11
CA ASP A 39 -26.08 -0.30 14.04
C ASP A 39 -27.02 0.44 14.98
N GLN A 40 -28.32 0.23 14.77
CA GLN A 40 -29.37 0.83 15.58
C GLN A 40 -29.45 0.33 17.02
N ILE A 41 -28.97 -0.89 17.28
CA ILE A 41 -29.07 -1.52 18.61
C ILE A 41 -27.98 -0.96 19.51
N LEU A 42 -26.76 -0.89 19.00
CA LEU A 42 -25.59 -0.43 19.75
C LEU A 42 -25.28 1.06 19.55
N HIS A 43 -26.01 1.74 18.65
CA HIS A 43 -25.74 3.12 18.21
C HIS A 43 -24.29 3.30 17.73
N ARG A 44 -23.85 2.36 16.89
CA ARG A 44 -22.49 2.33 16.35
C ARG A 44 -22.50 2.63 14.86
N LEU A 45 -21.56 3.45 14.41
CA LEU A 45 -21.27 3.61 12.99
C LEU A 45 -20.04 2.78 12.65
N TYR A 46 -20.14 1.96 11.60
CA TYR A 46 -19.00 1.30 10.98
C TYR A 46 -18.64 2.05 9.71
N SER A 47 -17.36 2.31 9.52
CA SER A 47 -16.85 3.05 8.36
C SER A 47 -15.69 2.31 7.71
N ALA A 48 -15.76 2.15 6.39
CA ALA A 48 -14.76 1.49 5.57
C ALA A 48 -13.81 2.50 4.93
N GLY A 49 -12.57 2.56 5.42
CA GLY A 49 -11.57 3.50 4.95
C GLY A 49 -10.84 3.04 3.68
N ARG A 50 -10.46 4.01 2.84
CA ARG A 50 -9.43 3.84 1.80
C ARG A 50 -8.05 3.60 2.40
N ASP A 51 -7.87 3.86 3.69
CA ASP A 51 -6.66 3.54 4.44
C ASP A 51 -6.52 2.06 4.83
N SER A 52 -7.36 1.18 4.25
CA SER A 52 -7.47 -0.27 4.49
C SER A 52 -8.11 -0.68 5.83
N ILE A 53 -8.54 0.28 6.65
CA ILE A 53 -9.01 0.00 8.02
C ILE A 53 -10.52 0.23 8.10
N ILE A 54 -11.21 -0.69 8.76
CA ILE A 54 -12.61 -0.49 9.17
C ILE A 54 -12.59 0.04 10.61
N ARG A 55 -13.35 1.10 10.89
CA ARG A 55 -13.45 1.69 12.24
C ARG A 55 -14.86 1.64 12.77
N ILE A 56 -14.97 1.47 14.09
CA ILE A 56 -16.23 1.47 14.84
C ILE A 56 -16.29 2.76 15.66
N TRP A 57 -17.42 3.47 15.56
CA TRP A 57 -17.65 4.73 16.24
C TRP A 57 -18.88 4.68 17.13
N ASN A 58 -18.85 5.38 18.25
CA ASN A 58 -19.98 5.66 19.12
C ASN A 58 -20.70 6.93 18.63
N CYS A 59 -21.98 6.82 18.29
CA CYS A 59 -22.78 7.96 17.84
C CYS A 59 -23.56 8.66 18.97
N LYS A 60 -23.52 8.13 20.20
CA LYS A 60 -24.14 8.77 21.38
C LYS A 60 -23.21 9.76 22.07
N ASN A 61 -21.92 9.46 22.14
CA ASN A 61 -20.91 10.31 22.77
C ASN A 61 -19.88 10.76 21.73
N MET A 62 -20.04 11.98 21.24
CA MET A 62 -19.16 12.56 20.22
C MET A 62 -17.88 13.21 20.78
N ASN A 63 -17.68 13.25 22.10
CA ASN A 63 -16.42 13.74 22.68
C ASN A 63 -15.27 12.76 22.42
N GLU A 64 -15.54 11.46 22.53
CA GLU A 64 -14.61 10.37 22.21
C GLU A 64 -15.34 9.30 21.39
N PRO A 65 -15.57 9.56 20.08
CA PRO A 65 -16.40 8.67 19.27
C PRO A 65 -15.67 7.38 18.90
N TYR A 66 -14.33 7.31 18.96
CA TYR A 66 -13.58 6.13 18.56
C TYR A 66 -13.78 4.96 19.53
N ILE A 67 -14.15 3.78 19.00
CA ILE A 67 -14.25 2.54 19.78
C ILE A 67 -13.07 1.61 19.46
N GLN A 68 -12.94 1.17 18.21
CA GLN A 68 -11.97 0.16 17.81
C GLN A 68 -11.68 0.21 16.31
N SER A 69 -10.46 -0.22 15.93
CA SER A 69 -10.05 -0.48 14.55
C SER A 69 -10.08 -1.98 14.23
N MET A 70 -10.59 -2.34 13.06
CA MET A 70 -10.65 -3.69 12.51
C MET A 70 -9.69 -3.78 11.34
N GLU A 71 -8.52 -4.37 11.56
CA GLU A 71 -7.39 -4.34 10.62
C GLU A 71 -7.06 -5.72 10.07
N HIS A 72 -7.16 -5.86 8.74
CA HIS A 72 -6.69 -7.06 8.05
C HIS A 72 -6.55 -6.84 6.54
N HIS A 73 -7.40 -6.00 5.94
CA HIS A 73 -7.25 -5.61 4.55
C HIS A 73 -5.93 -4.87 4.32
N THR A 74 -5.42 -4.95 3.10
CA THR A 74 -4.13 -4.34 2.69
C THR A 74 -4.29 -3.27 1.60
N ASP A 75 -5.54 -3.00 1.23
CA ASP A 75 -5.94 -2.01 0.25
C ASP A 75 -7.33 -1.48 0.62
N TRP A 76 -7.86 -0.55 -0.17
CA TRP A 76 -9.12 0.13 0.05
C TRP A 76 -10.25 -0.83 0.39
N VAL A 77 -10.92 -0.60 1.52
CA VAL A 77 -12.18 -1.27 1.81
C VAL A 77 -13.27 -0.53 1.04
N ASN A 78 -13.82 -1.18 0.01
CA ASN A 78 -14.74 -0.55 -0.93
C ASN A 78 -16.19 -0.58 -0.45
N ASP A 79 -16.60 -1.64 0.25
CA ASP A 79 -17.96 -1.74 0.78
C ASP A 79 -18.02 -2.61 2.04
N ILE A 80 -19.02 -2.34 2.88
CA ILE A 80 -19.30 -3.10 4.10
C ILE A 80 -20.80 -3.32 4.26
N VAL A 81 -21.17 -4.48 4.80
CA VAL A 81 -22.53 -4.86 5.15
C VAL A 81 -22.54 -5.35 6.60
N LEU A 82 -23.45 -4.80 7.40
CA LEU A 82 -23.73 -5.28 8.74
C LEU A 82 -24.93 -6.24 8.69
N CYS A 83 -24.76 -7.47 9.17
CA CYS A 83 -25.75 -8.54 9.09
C CYS A 83 -25.93 -9.26 10.44
N CYS A 84 -26.86 -10.23 10.51
CA CYS A 84 -27.17 -10.99 11.72
C CYS A 84 -27.47 -10.10 12.94
N SER A 85 -28.26 -9.05 12.73
CA SER A 85 -28.60 -8.04 13.76
C SER A 85 -27.39 -7.38 14.44
N GLY A 86 -26.38 -7.01 13.65
CA GLY A 86 -25.20 -6.27 14.15
C GLY A 86 -24.03 -7.14 14.58
N LYS A 87 -24.21 -8.47 14.66
CA LYS A 87 -23.17 -9.39 15.15
C LYS A 87 -22.05 -9.62 14.15
N THR A 88 -22.37 -9.61 12.86
CA THR A 88 -21.45 -9.97 11.78
C THR A 88 -21.31 -8.80 10.82
N LEU A 89 -20.09 -8.55 10.38
CA LEU A 89 -19.80 -7.59 9.31
C LEU A 89 -19.13 -8.34 8.16
N ILE A 90 -19.52 -8.03 6.94
CA ILE A 90 -18.86 -8.49 5.71
C ILE A 90 -18.24 -7.28 5.03
N SER A 91 -16.99 -7.40 4.58
CA SER A 91 -16.28 -6.33 3.86
C SER A 91 -15.74 -6.80 2.52
N ALA A 92 -15.68 -5.88 1.56
CA ALA A 92 -15.13 -6.07 0.23
C ALA A 92 -13.98 -5.08 0.00
N SER A 93 -12.85 -5.55 -0.55
CA SER A 93 -11.66 -4.73 -0.71
C SER A 93 -11.00 -4.82 -2.09
N SER A 94 -10.22 -3.79 -2.40
CA SER A 94 -9.29 -3.76 -3.54
C SER A 94 -8.14 -4.75 -3.38
N ASP A 95 -7.93 -5.35 -2.21
CA ASP A 95 -6.98 -6.47 -2.02
C ASP A 95 -7.48 -7.81 -2.61
N THR A 96 -8.57 -7.76 -3.39
CA THR A 96 -9.29 -8.86 -4.04
C THR A 96 -9.99 -9.82 -3.08
N THR A 97 -10.12 -9.48 -1.80
CA THR A 97 -10.74 -10.36 -0.80
C THR A 97 -12.08 -9.84 -0.29
N VAL A 98 -12.92 -10.79 0.13
CA VAL A 98 -14.07 -10.53 0.98
C VAL A 98 -13.75 -11.08 2.36
N LYS A 99 -13.96 -10.31 3.42
CA LYS A 99 -13.69 -10.74 4.80
C LYS A 99 -14.95 -10.78 5.64
N VAL A 100 -14.99 -11.76 6.53
CA VAL A 100 -16.07 -11.99 7.50
C VAL A 100 -15.54 -11.60 8.87
N TRP A 101 -16.28 -10.79 9.60
CA TRP A 101 -15.84 -10.22 10.86
C TRP A 101 -16.86 -10.45 11.95
N ASN A 102 -16.37 -10.64 13.17
CA ASN A 102 -17.18 -10.42 14.35
C ASN A 102 -17.24 -8.91 14.61
N ALA A 103 -18.40 -8.28 14.37
CA ALA A 103 -18.51 -6.82 14.45
C ALA A 103 -18.48 -6.31 15.89
N HIS A 104 -18.95 -7.12 16.85
CA HIS A 104 -18.96 -6.75 18.26
C HIS A 104 -17.57 -6.76 18.91
N LYS A 105 -16.76 -7.78 18.57
CA LYS A 105 -15.39 -7.97 19.09
C LYS A 105 -14.30 -7.35 18.20
N GLY A 106 -14.65 -6.99 16.96
CA GLY A 106 -13.78 -6.27 16.04
C GLY A 106 -12.61 -7.08 15.48
N PHE A 107 -12.77 -8.38 15.21
CA PHE A 107 -11.73 -9.21 14.59
C PHE A 107 -12.22 -9.95 13.35
N CYS A 108 -11.29 -10.26 12.44
CA CYS A 108 -11.55 -11.00 11.21
C CYS A 108 -11.64 -12.50 11.52
N MET A 109 -12.74 -13.14 11.11
CA MET A 109 -12.97 -14.57 11.27
C MET A 109 -12.48 -15.37 10.06
N SER A 110 -12.81 -14.91 8.84
CA SER A 110 -12.56 -15.64 7.60
C SER A 110 -12.20 -14.71 6.45
N THR A 111 -11.38 -15.20 5.51
CA THR A 111 -11.03 -14.50 4.28
C THR A 111 -11.41 -15.32 3.06
N LEU A 112 -12.38 -14.83 2.29
CA LEU A 112 -12.84 -15.42 1.04
C LEU A 112 -12.04 -14.85 -0.12
N ARG A 113 -11.41 -15.73 -0.90
CA ARG A 113 -10.42 -15.36 -1.92
C ARG A 113 -10.78 -15.88 -3.31
N THR A 114 -12.06 -15.79 -3.65
CA THR A 114 -12.64 -16.25 -4.92
C THR A 114 -12.55 -15.19 -6.03
N HIS A 115 -12.61 -13.91 -5.65
CA HIS A 115 -12.46 -12.81 -6.58
C HIS A 115 -11.03 -12.71 -7.10
N ARG A 116 -10.89 -12.27 -8.36
CA ARG A 116 -9.61 -12.20 -9.09
C ARG A 116 -9.11 -10.77 -9.33
N ASP A 117 -9.93 -9.80 -8.96
CA ASP A 117 -9.70 -8.37 -9.09
C ASP A 117 -10.46 -7.64 -7.96
N TYR A 118 -10.43 -6.32 -7.92
CA TYR A 118 -10.97 -5.52 -6.82
C TYR A 118 -12.45 -5.79 -6.60
N VAL A 119 -12.82 -6.12 -5.36
CA VAL A 119 -14.22 -6.31 -4.97
C VAL A 119 -14.79 -4.93 -4.64
N LYS A 120 -15.78 -4.49 -5.41
CA LYS A 120 -16.26 -3.09 -5.40
C LYS A 120 -17.56 -2.89 -4.64
N ALA A 121 -18.44 -3.89 -4.60
CA ALA A 121 -19.77 -3.73 -4.03
C ALA A 121 -20.23 -5.01 -3.30
N LEU A 122 -21.00 -4.80 -2.25
CA LEU A 122 -21.75 -5.83 -1.54
C LEU A 122 -23.25 -5.56 -1.65
N ALA A 123 -24.06 -6.61 -1.59
CA ALA A 123 -25.50 -6.53 -1.45
C ALA A 123 -26.00 -7.52 -0.40
N TYR A 124 -27.13 -7.21 0.24
CA TYR A 124 -27.62 -7.98 1.38
C TYR A 124 -29.14 -8.16 1.34
N ALA A 125 -29.59 -9.40 1.50
CA ALA A 125 -30.98 -9.73 1.81
C ALA A 125 -31.10 -10.17 3.27
N LYS A 126 -31.72 -9.31 4.07
CA LYS A 126 -31.86 -9.48 5.51
C LYS A 126 -32.66 -10.71 5.90
N ASP A 127 -33.80 -10.98 5.24
CA ASP A 127 -34.70 -12.07 5.64
C ASP A 127 -34.09 -13.46 5.42
N ARG A 128 -33.05 -13.56 4.58
CA ARG A 128 -32.34 -14.81 4.27
C ARG A 128 -30.92 -14.86 4.81
N GLU A 129 -30.45 -13.78 5.44
CA GLU A 129 -29.04 -13.59 5.80
C GLU A 129 -28.09 -13.93 4.63
N LEU A 130 -28.44 -13.45 3.43
CA LEU A 130 -27.72 -13.72 2.19
C LEU A 130 -26.95 -12.47 1.75
N VAL A 131 -25.65 -12.62 1.51
CA VAL A 131 -24.79 -11.55 1.00
C VAL A 131 -24.31 -11.90 -0.40
N ALA A 132 -24.19 -10.89 -1.26
CA ALA A 132 -23.55 -11.01 -2.55
C ALA A 132 -22.34 -10.08 -2.65
N SER A 133 -21.30 -10.51 -3.36
CA SER A 133 -20.10 -9.71 -3.63
C SER A 133 -19.82 -9.62 -5.12
N ALA A 134 -19.43 -8.44 -5.58
CA ALA A 134 -19.13 -8.19 -6.99
C ALA A 134 -17.98 -7.20 -7.17
N GLY A 135 -17.29 -7.28 -8.31
CA GLY A 135 -16.12 -6.46 -8.56
C GLY A 135 -15.70 -6.32 -10.02
N LEU A 136 -14.45 -5.91 -10.20
CA LEU A 136 -13.83 -5.67 -11.52
C LEU A 136 -13.58 -6.96 -12.29
N ASP A 137 -13.56 -8.11 -11.62
CA ASP A 137 -13.47 -9.44 -12.24
C ASP A 137 -14.78 -9.87 -12.95
N LYS A 138 -15.81 -9.02 -12.90
CA LYS A 138 -17.10 -9.18 -13.60
C LYS A 138 -17.93 -10.35 -13.05
N THR A 139 -17.53 -10.93 -11.93
CA THR A 139 -18.24 -12.03 -11.27
C THR A 139 -19.08 -11.52 -10.11
N ILE A 140 -20.14 -12.25 -9.81
CA ILE A 140 -20.95 -12.05 -8.61
C ILE A 140 -21.00 -13.38 -7.88
N TYR A 141 -20.58 -13.39 -6.61
CA TYR A 141 -20.70 -14.55 -5.73
C TYR A 141 -21.80 -14.32 -4.71
N LEU A 142 -22.54 -15.39 -4.38
CA LEU A 142 -23.54 -15.42 -3.32
C LEU A 142 -23.02 -16.22 -2.12
N TRP A 143 -23.30 -15.71 -0.93
CA TRP A 143 -22.79 -16.20 0.34
C TRP A 143 -23.89 -16.25 1.38
N ASP A 144 -24.19 -17.43 1.89
CA ASP A 144 -25.00 -17.57 3.11
C ASP A 144 -24.13 -17.20 4.33
N VAL A 145 -24.54 -16.15 5.04
CA VAL A 145 -23.79 -15.64 6.19
C VAL A 145 -23.75 -16.67 7.32
N ASN A 146 -24.79 -17.48 7.49
CA ASN A 146 -24.80 -18.51 8.54
C ASN A 146 -23.73 -19.56 8.28
N THR A 147 -23.63 -20.05 7.04
CA THR A 147 -22.55 -20.93 6.61
C THR A 147 -21.16 -20.29 6.83
N LEU A 148 -20.99 -19.01 6.49
CA LEU A 148 -19.71 -18.30 6.66
C LEU A 148 -19.30 -18.15 8.12
N THR A 149 -20.25 -17.90 9.02
CA THR A 149 -19.97 -17.73 10.47
C THR A 149 -19.74 -19.06 11.19
N ALA A 150 -20.17 -20.18 10.59
CA ALA A 150 -19.94 -21.54 11.09
C ALA A 150 -18.58 -22.14 10.66
N LEU A 151 -17.77 -21.41 9.88
CA LEU A 151 -16.46 -21.88 9.46
C LEU A 151 -15.51 -22.02 10.66
N THR A 152 -14.78 -23.13 10.69
CA THR A 152 -13.80 -23.47 11.73
C THR A 152 -12.56 -24.09 11.07
N ALA A 153 -11.49 -24.33 11.84
CA ALA A 153 -10.31 -25.02 11.32
C ALA A 153 -10.64 -26.41 10.74
N SER A 154 -11.62 -27.12 11.31
CA SER A 154 -12.09 -28.43 10.83
C SER A 154 -13.12 -28.35 9.70
N ASN A 155 -13.82 -27.21 9.54
CA ASN A 155 -14.80 -26.99 8.49
C ASN A 155 -14.47 -25.68 7.75
N ASN A 156 -13.47 -25.75 6.87
CA ASN A 156 -12.91 -24.60 6.16
C ASN A 156 -13.33 -24.53 4.68
N THR A 157 -14.28 -25.35 4.25
CA THR A 157 -14.77 -25.38 2.87
C THR A 157 -16.05 -24.57 2.73
N VAL A 158 -16.10 -23.69 1.74
CA VAL A 158 -17.30 -22.93 1.35
C VAL A 158 -17.71 -23.30 -0.07
N THR A 159 -18.98 -23.61 -0.26
CA THR A 159 -19.58 -23.75 -1.59
C THR A 159 -19.93 -22.37 -2.14
N THR A 160 -19.54 -22.10 -3.39
CA THR A 160 -19.76 -20.81 -4.04
C THR A 160 -20.86 -20.92 -5.08
N SER A 161 -21.92 -20.12 -4.95
CA SER A 161 -22.88 -19.90 -6.03
C SER A 161 -22.50 -18.64 -6.81
N THR A 162 -22.54 -18.70 -8.14
CA THR A 162 -22.13 -17.59 -9.01
C THR A 162 -23.25 -17.15 -9.93
N LEU A 163 -23.34 -15.83 -10.15
CA LEU A 163 -24.23 -15.26 -11.16
C LEU A 163 -23.39 -14.83 -12.36
N SER A 164 -23.63 -15.48 -13.50
CA SER A 164 -22.93 -15.17 -14.75
C SER A 164 -23.68 -14.12 -15.57
N GLY A 165 -22.96 -13.45 -16.47
CA GLY A 165 -23.55 -12.69 -17.58
C GLY A 165 -23.09 -11.24 -17.72
N SER A 166 -22.51 -10.65 -16.68
CA SER A 166 -21.89 -9.32 -16.74
C SER A 166 -20.73 -9.33 -17.72
N LYS A 167 -20.72 -8.38 -18.66
CA LYS A 167 -19.68 -8.28 -19.70
C LYS A 167 -18.52 -7.37 -19.29
N ASP A 168 -18.74 -6.54 -18.29
CA ASP A 168 -17.83 -5.50 -17.86
C ASP A 168 -17.81 -5.35 -16.33
N SER A 169 -16.88 -4.54 -15.85
CA SER A 169 -16.58 -4.32 -14.43
C SER A 169 -17.79 -3.84 -13.64
N ILE A 170 -18.09 -4.51 -12.53
CA ILE A 170 -19.26 -4.22 -11.69
C ILE A 170 -18.86 -3.20 -10.62
N TYR A 171 -19.64 -2.12 -10.50
CA TYR A 171 -19.40 -1.02 -9.54
C TYR A 171 -20.47 -0.90 -8.48
N SER A 172 -21.66 -1.45 -8.71
CA SER A 172 -22.75 -1.42 -7.73
C SER A 172 -23.55 -2.73 -7.75
N LEU A 173 -24.08 -3.06 -6.58
CA LEU A 173 -24.87 -4.27 -6.36
C LEU A 173 -25.96 -3.95 -5.35
N ALA A 174 -27.18 -4.43 -5.59
CA ALA A 174 -28.28 -4.32 -4.64
C ALA A 174 -29.11 -5.60 -4.64
N MET A 175 -29.62 -5.97 -3.47
CA MET A 175 -30.55 -7.07 -3.27
C MET A 175 -31.73 -6.55 -2.47
N ASN A 176 -32.93 -7.04 -2.74
CA ASN A 176 -34.10 -6.67 -1.95
C ASN A 176 -34.12 -7.45 -0.62
N ILE A 177 -34.87 -6.94 0.36
CA ILE A 177 -34.88 -7.49 1.73
C ILE A 177 -35.24 -8.98 1.79
N THR A 178 -36.16 -9.42 0.93
CA THR A 178 -36.67 -10.81 0.89
C THR A 178 -35.74 -11.77 0.12
N GLY A 179 -34.74 -11.25 -0.59
CA GLY A 179 -33.78 -12.01 -1.38
C GLY A 179 -34.39 -12.71 -2.59
N THR A 180 -35.27 -12.03 -3.31
CA THR A 180 -35.90 -12.53 -4.56
C THR A 180 -35.33 -11.90 -5.82
N ALA A 181 -34.70 -10.73 -5.70
CA ALA A 181 -34.08 -10.02 -6.82
C ALA A 181 -32.71 -9.47 -6.40
N ILE A 182 -31.73 -9.65 -7.27
CA ILE A 182 -30.43 -8.99 -7.21
C ILE A 182 -30.17 -8.23 -8.51
N VAL A 183 -29.70 -6.99 -8.39
CA VAL A 183 -29.40 -6.10 -9.51
C VAL A 183 -27.94 -5.68 -9.46
N SER A 184 -27.25 -5.71 -10.60
CA SER A 184 -25.88 -5.20 -10.75
C SER A 184 -25.82 -4.00 -11.69
N GLY A 185 -25.01 -3.01 -11.32
CA GLY A 185 -24.66 -1.87 -12.15
C GLY A 185 -23.17 -1.89 -12.51
N SER A 186 -22.86 -1.60 -13.78
CA SER A 186 -21.51 -1.75 -14.34
C SER A 186 -21.21 -0.66 -15.37
N THR A 187 -19.97 -0.66 -15.85
CA THR A 187 -19.54 0.13 -17.02
C THR A 187 -20.17 -0.35 -18.33
N GLU A 188 -20.94 -1.45 -18.33
CA GLU A 188 -21.80 -1.87 -19.45
C GLU A 188 -22.99 -0.92 -19.62
N LYS A 189 -23.26 -0.02 -18.66
CA LYS A 189 -24.35 0.99 -18.69
C LYS A 189 -25.76 0.37 -18.66
N VAL A 190 -25.83 -0.93 -18.39
CA VAL A 190 -27.05 -1.74 -18.36
C VAL A 190 -27.18 -2.38 -16.99
N LEU A 191 -28.35 -2.27 -16.38
CA LEU A 191 -28.66 -3.01 -15.17
C LEU A 191 -28.99 -4.45 -15.55
N ARG A 192 -28.45 -5.40 -14.82
CA ARG A 192 -28.76 -6.82 -14.98
C ARG A 192 -29.42 -7.33 -13.72
N VAL A 193 -30.44 -8.16 -13.88
CA VAL A 193 -31.26 -8.64 -12.78
C VAL A 193 -31.28 -10.16 -12.79
N TRP A 194 -31.14 -10.76 -11.62
CA TRP A 194 -31.21 -12.20 -11.40
C TRP A 194 -32.12 -12.54 -10.23
N ASP A 195 -32.61 -13.77 -10.20
CA ASP A 195 -33.13 -14.40 -8.99
C ASP A 195 -31.98 -15.14 -8.28
N PRO A 196 -31.58 -14.71 -7.06
CA PRO A 196 -30.45 -15.30 -6.36
C PRO A 196 -30.71 -16.74 -5.88
N ARG A 197 -31.97 -17.19 -5.84
CA ARG A 197 -32.36 -18.53 -5.33
C ARG A 197 -32.07 -19.63 -6.34
N CYS A 198 -32.27 -19.34 -7.62
CA CYS A 198 -32.08 -20.27 -8.72
C CYS A 198 -30.96 -19.85 -9.68
N CYS A 199 -30.28 -18.74 -9.39
CA CYS A 199 -29.21 -18.16 -10.20
C CYS A 199 -29.63 -17.87 -11.67
N THR A 200 -30.92 -17.62 -11.90
CA THR A 200 -31.47 -17.38 -13.24
C THR A 200 -31.40 -15.89 -13.60
N LYS A 201 -31.11 -15.61 -14.87
CA LYS A 201 -31.17 -14.25 -15.43
C LYS A 201 -32.63 -13.89 -15.67
N LEU A 202 -33.09 -12.78 -15.08
CA LEU A 202 -34.47 -12.31 -15.24
C LEU A 202 -34.58 -11.32 -16.40
N MET A 203 -33.81 -10.23 -16.36
CA MET A 203 -33.94 -9.14 -17.34
C MET A 203 -32.68 -8.28 -17.45
N LYS A 204 -32.67 -7.40 -18.46
CA LYS A 204 -31.67 -6.35 -18.67
C LYS A 204 -32.37 -5.01 -18.89
N LEU A 205 -32.01 -4.01 -18.11
CA LEU A 205 -32.63 -2.69 -18.18
C LEU A 205 -31.63 -1.71 -18.81
N ARG A 206 -31.99 -1.18 -19.98
CA ARG A 206 -31.18 -0.21 -20.73
C ARG A 206 -31.73 1.20 -20.53
N GLY A 207 -30.86 2.18 -20.38
CA GLY A 207 -31.26 3.58 -20.36
C GLY A 207 -30.23 4.55 -19.78
N HIS A 208 -29.29 4.08 -18.95
CA HIS A 208 -28.14 4.88 -18.56
C HIS A 208 -27.13 5.00 -19.70
N THR A 209 -26.36 6.09 -19.70
CA THR A 209 -25.36 6.40 -20.73
C THR A 209 -23.92 6.32 -20.21
N ASP A 210 -23.74 6.03 -18.92
CA ASP A 210 -22.45 5.85 -18.27
C ASP A 210 -22.53 4.79 -17.13
N ASN A 211 -21.42 4.62 -16.39
CA ASN A 211 -21.25 3.67 -15.31
C ASN A 211 -22.25 3.87 -14.17
N ILE A 212 -22.87 2.76 -13.72
CA ILE A 212 -23.89 2.76 -12.67
C ILE A 212 -23.22 2.46 -11.32
N LYS A 213 -23.19 3.45 -10.43
CA LYS A 213 -22.43 3.41 -9.17
C LYS A 213 -23.26 3.24 -7.91
N ALA A 214 -24.58 3.44 -7.97
CA ALA A 214 -25.45 3.14 -6.82
C ALA A 214 -26.75 2.48 -7.28
N LEU A 215 -27.25 1.57 -6.45
CA LEU A 215 -28.49 0.84 -6.66
C LEU A 215 -29.23 0.69 -5.34
N VAL A 216 -30.54 0.84 -5.38
CA VAL A 216 -31.44 0.55 -4.26
C VAL A 216 -32.66 -0.20 -4.79
N LEU A 217 -33.08 -1.25 -4.08
CA LEU A 217 -34.30 -1.99 -4.36
C LEU A 217 -35.31 -1.71 -3.26
N ASN A 218 -36.59 -1.64 -3.63
CA ASN A 218 -37.66 -1.64 -2.64
C ASN A 218 -37.83 -3.04 -2.01
N ARG A 219 -38.56 -3.12 -0.90
CA ARG A 219 -38.64 -4.33 -0.07
C ARG A 219 -39.11 -5.57 -0.83
N ASP A 220 -40.15 -5.43 -1.65
CA ASP A 220 -40.76 -6.51 -2.44
C ASP A 220 -39.94 -6.87 -3.69
N GLY A 221 -38.98 -6.04 -4.09
CA GLY A 221 -38.18 -6.25 -5.29
C GLY A 221 -38.96 -6.01 -6.59
N THR A 222 -39.96 -5.11 -6.57
CA THR A 222 -40.72 -4.74 -7.77
C THR A 222 -40.22 -3.47 -8.44
N LYS A 223 -39.54 -2.58 -7.69
CA LYS A 223 -38.96 -1.33 -8.19
C LYS A 223 -37.49 -1.22 -7.84
N CYS A 224 -36.74 -0.56 -8.71
CA CYS A 224 -35.31 -0.28 -8.51
C CYS A 224 -35.01 1.20 -8.76
N LEU A 225 -34.18 1.79 -7.91
CA LEU A 225 -33.53 3.08 -8.15
C LEU A 225 -32.07 2.84 -8.55
N SER A 226 -31.60 3.56 -9.56
CA SER A 226 -30.20 3.54 -9.97
C SER A 226 -29.64 4.92 -10.18
N ALA A 227 -28.37 5.10 -9.83
CA ALA A 227 -27.60 6.33 -10.03
C ALA A 227 -26.36 6.04 -10.86
N SER A 228 -26.05 6.98 -11.76
CA SER A 228 -25.01 6.81 -12.77
C SER A 228 -24.09 8.02 -12.84
N SER A 229 -22.88 7.76 -13.33
CA SER A 229 -21.91 8.79 -13.72
C SER A 229 -22.44 9.74 -14.80
N ASP A 230 -23.54 9.41 -15.49
CA ASP A 230 -24.23 10.29 -16.44
C ASP A 230 -25.02 11.43 -15.78
N GLY A 231 -24.99 11.54 -14.45
CA GLY A 231 -25.67 12.60 -13.68
C GLY A 231 -27.16 12.35 -13.46
N THR A 232 -27.68 11.19 -13.88
CA THR A 232 -29.11 10.87 -13.73
C THR A 232 -29.37 9.82 -12.67
N ILE A 233 -30.55 9.93 -12.06
CA ILE A 233 -31.15 8.89 -11.23
C ILE A 233 -32.34 8.33 -12.01
N LYS A 234 -32.52 7.01 -12.03
CA LYS A 234 -33.63 6.36 -12.74
C LYS A 234 -34.43 5.47 -11.81
N LEU A 235 -35.75 5.57 -11.92
CA LEU A 235 -36.71 4.65 -11.30
C LEU A 235 -37.14 3.62 -12.34
N TRP A 236 -37.07 2.35 -11.99
CA TRP A 236 -37.39 1.22 -12.85
C TRP A 236 -38.53 0.39 -12.27
N SER A 237 -39.43 -0.08 -13.14
CA SER A 237 -40.36 -1.17 -12.82
C SER A 237 -39.73 -2.48 -13.29
N LEU A 238 -39.53 -3.41 -12.37
CA LEU A 238 -39.01 -4.75 -12.69
C LEU A 238 -40.10 -5.64 -13.32
N GLY A 239 -41.37 -5.41 -12.98
CA GLY A 239 -42.50 -6.10 -13.62
C GLY A 239 -42.70 -5.68 -15.07
N GLU A 240 -42.64 -4.38 -15.35
CA GLU A 240 -42.78 -3.83 -16.71
C GLU A 240 -41.47 -3.80 -17.50
N GLN A 241 -40.35 -4.13 -16.84
CA GLN A 241 -38.99 -4.18 -17.42
C GLN A 241 -38.57 -2.88 -18.13
N ARG A 242 -38.98 -1.73 -17.60
CA ARG A 242 -38.70 -0.41 -18.20
C ARG A 242 -38.37 0.66 -17.17
N CYS A 243 -37.74 1.73 -17.66
CA CYS A 243 -37.58 2.97 -16.91
C CYS A 243 -38.95 3.63 -16.78
N LEU A 244 -39.36 3.95 -15.56
CA LEU A 244 -40.56 4.74 -15.27
C LEU A 244 -40.23 6.24 -15.32
N GLN A 245 -39.14 6.64 -14.67
CA GLN A 245 -38.82 8.05 -14.46
C GLN A 245 -37.31 8.29 -14.48
N THR A 246 -36.89 9.49 -14.89
CA THR A 246 -35.50 9.94 -14.85
C THR A 246 -35.42 11.30 -14.16
N TYR A 247 -34.68 11.36 -13.06
CA TYR A 247 -34.47 12.56 -12.26
C TYR A 247 -33.09 13.16 -12.61
N ARG A 248 -33.04 14.48 -12.81
CA ARG A 248 -31.84 15.25 -13.18
C ARG A 248 -31.61 16.38 -12.19
N VAL A 249 -31.30 15.99 -10.96
CA VAL A 249 -31.08 16.92 -9.83
C VAL A 249 -29.59 17.19 -9.57
N HIS A 250 -28.69 16.50 -10.29
CA HIS A 250 -27.24 16.64 -10.19
C HIS A 250 -26.64 17.09 -11.52
N ASN A 251 -25.55 17.86 -11.45
CA ASN A 251 -24.84 18.36 -12.64
C ASN A 251 -23.67 17.44 -13.04
N GLU A 252 -23.23 16.57 -12.13
CA GLU A 252 -22.16 15.60 -12.36
C GLU A 252 -22.60 14.20 -11.91
N GLY A 253 -21.71 13.21 -12.05
CA GLY A 253 -22.03 11.81 -11.75
C GLY A 253 -22.53 11.57 -10.32
N VAL A 254 -23.63 10.81 -10.21
CA VAL A 254 -24.27 10.43 -8.93
C VAL A 254 -23.72 9.08 -8.47
N TRP A 255 -23.19 9.02 -7.25
CA TRP A 255 -22.39 7.88 -6.77
C TRP A 255 -22.98 7.17 -5.55
N ALA A 256 -23.85 7.84 -4.79
CA ALA A 256 -24.49 7.29 -3.61
C ALA A 256 -26.01 7.53 -3.68
N LEU A 257 -26.77 6.53 -3.23
CA LEU A 257 -28.22 6.58 -3.11
C LEU A 257 -28.67 5.96 -1.79
N LEU A 258 -29.71 6.54 -1.21
CA LEU A 258 -30.55 5.95 -0.18
C LEU A 258 -32.01 6.13 -0.57
N ALA A 259 -32.86 5.23 -0.10
CA ALA A 259 -34.30 5.39 -0.16
C ALA A 259 -34.87 5.34 1.25
N THR A 260 -35.97 6.05 1.46
CA THR A 260 -36.78 5.93 2.68
C THR A 260 -37.41 4.54 2.78
N ASP A 261 -37.79 4.13 4.00
CA ASP A 261 -38.44 2.83 4.23
C ASP A 261 -39.74 2.66 3.43
N THR A 262 -40.46 3.76 3.17
CA THR A 262 -41.68 3.78 2.35
C THR A 262 -41.40 3.78 0.85
N PHE A 263 -40.13 3.93 0.44
CA PHE A 263 -39.70 4.07 -0.94
C PHE A 263 -40.43 5.22 -1.66
N SER A 264 -40.70 6.32 -0.93
CA SER A 264 -41.38 7.53 -1.43
C SER A 264 -40.39 8.62 -1.84
N HIS A 265 -39.27 8.70 -1.12
CA HIS A 265 -38.20 9.67 -1.35
C HIS A 265 -36.87 8.95 -1.60
N VAL A 266 -36.05 9.57 -2.44
CA VAL A 266 -34.65 9.21 -2.68
C VAL A 266 -33.73 10.30 -2.17
N ILE A 267 -32.64 9.91 -1.53
CA ILE A 267 -31.54 10.81 -1.16
C ILE A 267 -30.34 10.43 -2.02
N SER A 268 -29.77 11.40 -2.71
CA SER A 268 -28.71 11.21 -3.69
C SER A 268 -27.52 12.14 -3.44
N GLY A 269 -26.34 11.66 -3.77
CA GLY A 269 -25.11 12.44 -3.71
C GLY A 269 -24.03 11.89 -4.62
N GLY A 270 -23.07 12.72 -5.00
CA GLY A 270 -21.98 12.28 -5.86
C GLY A 270 -20.89 13.33 -6.05
N ARG A 271 -20.45 13.45 -7.30
CA ARG A 271 -19.27 14.24 -7.67
C ARG A 271 -19.46 15.75 -7.50
N ASP A 272 -20.69 16.22 -7.67
CA ASP A 272 -21.06 17.64 -7.49
C ASP A 272 -21.20 18.07 -6.02
N LYS A 273 -20.87 17.15 -5.09
CA LYS A 273 -20.77 17.41 -3.64
C LYS A 273 -22.08 17.76 -2.94
N ARG A 274 -23.21 17.76 -3.65
CA ARG A 274 -24.52 18.05 -3.07
C ARG A 274 -25.20 16.78 -2.58
N VAL A 275 -25.83 16.85 -1.42
CA VAL A 275 -26.79 15.85 -0.97
C VAL A 275 -28.19 16.38 -1.26
N VAL A 276 -28.94 15.70 -2.12
CA VAL A 276 -30.27 16.12 -2.55
C VAL A 276 -31.30 15.07 -2.16
N MET A 277 -32.41 15.50 -1.58
CA MET A 277 -33.56 14.66 -1.35
C MET A 277 -34.64 14.99 -2.37
N THR A 278 -35.24 13.97 -2.99
CA THR A 278 -36.26 14.14 -4.05
C THR A 278 -37.44 13.22 -3.79
N GLU A 279 -38.65 13.76 -3.87
CA GLU A 279 -39.87 12.96 -3.87
C GLU A 279 -40.01 12.21 -5.21
N LEU A 280 -40.21 10.89 -5.17
CA LEU A 280 -40.22 10.07 -6.38
C LEU A 280 -41.45 10.33 -7.26
N SER A 281 -42.60 10.65 -6.66
CA SER A 281 -43.85 11.01 -7.35
C SER A 281 -43.81 12.39 -7.99
N HIS A 282 -43.11 13.34 -7.39
CA HIS A 282 -43.09 14.76 -7.74
C HIS A 282 -41.63 15.25 -7.79
N PRO A 283 -40.89 15.03 -8.90
CA PRO A 283 -39.48 15.41 -9.01
C PRO A 283 -39.17 16.89 -8.75
N GLU A 284 -40.14 17.76 -9.03
CA GLU A 284 -40.06 19.19 -8.76
C GLU A 284 -39.92 19.49 -7.26
N LYS A 285 -40.35 18.57 -6.40
CA LYS A 285 -40.18 18.59 -4.96
C LYS A 285 -38.83 17.98 -4.57
N SER A 286 -37.78 18.75 -4.82
CA SER A 286 -36.41 18.41 -4.45
C SER A 286 -35.78 19.46 -3.55
N VAL A 287 -35.03 19.02 -2.54
CA VAL A 287 -34.38 19.87 -1.52
C VAL A 287 -32.91 19.50 -1.42
N VAL A 288 -32.03 20.51 -1.39
CA VAL A 288 -30.61 20.32 -1.11
C VAL A 288 -30.41 20.25 0.41
N ILE A 289 -30.04 19.09 0.95
CA ILE A 289 -29.81 18.91 2.39
C ILE A 289 -28.55 19.65 2.82
N CYS A 290 -27.46 19.46 2.08
CA CYS A 290 -26.17 20.08 2.33
C CYS A 290 -25.30 20.10 1.06
N GLU A 291 -24.25 20.92 1.08
CA GLU A 291 -23.15 20.88 0.13
C GLU A 291 -21.87 20.53 0.89
N GLU A 292 -21.31 19.35 0.61
CA GLU A 292 -20.06 18.88 1.19
C GLU A 292 -18.87 19.57 0.56
N LYS A 293 -17.73 19.54 1.27
CA LYS A 293 -16.47 20.10 0.72
C LYS A 293 -15.91 19.25 -0.42
N GLU A 294 -16.25 17.97 -0.43
CA GLU A 294 -15.59 16.93 -1.23
C GLU A 294 -16.60 15.94 -1.81
N PRO A 295 -16.29 15.30 -2.96
CA PRO A 295 -17.19 14.34 -3.59
C PRO A 295 -17.71 13.26 -2.65
N ILE A 296 -19.03 13.03 -2.70
CA ILE A 296 -19.74 12.09 -1.83
C ILE A 296 -19.57 10.67 -2.38
N LEU A 297 -19.15 9.75 -1.52
CA LEU A 297 -18.90 8.35 -1.87
C LEU A 297 -20.00 7.41 -1.37
N LYS A 298 -20.49 7.65 -0.16
CA LYS A 298 -21.57 6.85 0.46
C LYS A 298 -22.31 7.66 1.50
N MET A 299 -23.53 7.25 1.78
CA MET A 299 -24.36 7.82 2.84
C MET A 299 -24.98 6.70 3.66
N ALA A 300 -25.27 6.96 4.93
CA ALA A 300 -26.04 6.07 5.81
C ALA A 300 -27.02 6.91 6.64
N MET A 301 -28.30 6.61 6.52
CA MET A 301 -29.36 7.30 7.25
C MET A 301 -29.52 6.69 8.65
N THR A 302 -29.89 7.51 9.62
CA THR A 302 -30.24 7.01 10.95
C THR A 302 -31.58 6.25 10.93
N PRO A 303 -31.83 5.32 11.87
CA PRO A 303 -33.04 4.50 11.87
C PRO A 303 -34.35 5.30 11.99
N ASP A 304 -34.29 6.46 12.66
CA ASP A 304 -35.40 7.40 12.82
C ASP A 304 -35.55 8.37 11.63
N GLN A 305 -34.67 8.26 10.63
CA GLN A 305 -34.61 9.11 9.44
C GLN A 305 -34.46 10.61 9.76
N SER A 306 -33.92 10.95 10.94
CA SER A 306 -33.72 12.33 11.40
C SER A 306 -32.38 12.92 11.02
N SER A 307 -31.42 12.10 10.59
CA SER A 307 -30.13 12.56 10.09
C SER A 307 -29.48 11.58 9.13
N ILE A 308 -28.45 12.07 8.43
CA ILE A 308 -27.70 11.30 7.45
C ILE A 308 -26.20 11.47 7.68
N TRP A 309 -25.51 10.35 7.83
CA TRP A 309 -24.05 10.28 7.82
C TRP A 309 -23.56 10.26 6.38
N VAL A 310 -22.58 11.11 6.07
CA VAL A 310 -22.03 11.30 4.73
C VAL A 310 -20.54 11.04 4.75
N ALA A 311 -20.10 10.14 3.87
CA ALA A 311 -18.70 9.80 3.64
C ALA A 311 -18.25 10.34 2.28
N THR A 312 -17.06 10.96 2.25
CA THR A 312 -16.52 11.65 1.07
C THR A 312 -15.12 11.12 0.70
N SER A 313 -14.49 11.71 -0.31
CA SER A 313 -13.07 11.47 -0.64
C SER A 313 -12.09 11.88 0.47
N GLU A 314 -12.55 12.63 1.47
CA GLU A 314 -11.79 13.01 2.66
C GLU A 314 -12.03 12.09 3.85
N SER A 315 -11.09 12.16 4.80
CA SER A 315 -11.08 11.27 5.97
C SER A 315 -12.14 11.61 7.04
N THR A 316 -12.72 12.81 6.99
CA THR A 316 -13.75 13.25 7.92
C THR A 316 -15.14 12.76 7.50
N ILE A 317 -15.94 12.30 8.46
CA ILE A 317 -17.33 11.87 8.24
C ILE A 317 -18.25 12.87 8.94
N ASN A 318 -19.22 13.41 8.22
CA ASN A 318 -20.17 14.39 8.74
C ASN A 318 -21.56 13.78 8.92
N ASN A 319 -22.33 14.28 9.88
CA ASN A 319 -23.75 13.97 10.05
C ASN A 319 -24.59 15.23 9.85
N TRP A 320 -25.61 15.14 8.99
CA TRP A 320 -26.47 16.26 8.63
C TRP A 320 -27.90 15.98 9.06
N SER A 321 -28.53 16.93 9.74
CA SER A 321 -29.89 16.79 10.24
C SER A 321 -30.93 16.92 9.12
N ILE A 322 -32.00 16.15 9.24
CA ILE A 322 -33.17 16.15 8.35
C ILE A 322 -34.39 16.19 9.27
N SER A 323 -35.07 17.34 9.37
CA SER A 323 -36.27 17.48 10.22
C SER A 323 -37.49 16.88 9.52
N GLN A 324 -38.41 16.26 10.28
CA GLN A 324 -39.68 15.73 9.76
C GLN A 324 -40.56 16.81 9.07
N ARG A 325 -40.39 18.08 9.42
CA ARG A 325 -41.07 19.21 8.77
C ARG A 325 -40.52 19.47 7.36
N ASP A 326 -39.24 19.20 7.14
CA ASP A 326 -38.59 19.37 5.83
C ASP A 326 -39.14 18.38 4.78
N TRP A 327 -39.85 17.33 5.22
CA TRP A 327 -40.56 16.38 4.36
C TRP A 327 -41.94 16.91 3.91
N GLN A 328 -42.50 17.89 4.63
CA GLN A 328 -43.83 18.46 4.43
C GLN A 328 -43.77 19.83 3.73
N ASP A 329 -42.78 20.68 4.09
CA ASP A 329 -42.58 22.03 3.51
C ASP A 329 -42.13 22.01 2.05
N ILE A 330 -41.83 20.83 1.47
CA ILE A 330 -41.60 20.67 0.02
C ILE A 330 -42.89 20.94 -0.78
N GLY A 331 -44.06 20.98 -0.12
CA GLY A 331 -45.36 21.25 -0.74
C GLY A 331 -45.76 22.73 -0.83
N ASP A 332 -45.33 23.60 0.07
CA ASP A 332 -46.00 24.90 0.27
C ASP A 332 -45.27 26.12 -0.34
N TYR A 333 -44.01 25.98 -0.72
CA TYR A 333 -43.26 27.06 -1.37
C TYR A 333 -43.61 27.28 -2.85
N CYS A 334 -44.33 26.36 -3.49
CA CYS A 334 -44.66 26.46 -4.92
C CYS A 334 -46.00 27.15 -5.23
N ASP A 335 -46.86 27.41 -4.24
CA ASP A 335 -48.23 27.92 -4.49
C ASP A 335 -48.44 29.42 -4.20
N SER A 336 -47.43 30.14 -3.70
CA SER A 336 -47.59 31.54 -3.24
C SER A 336 -46.78 32.62 -3.98
N ALA A 337 -46.17 32.32 -5.13
CA ALA A 337 -45.53 33.36 -5.95
C ALA A 337 -45.63 33.06 -7.46
N GLY A 338 -46.49 33.80 -8.15
CA GLY A 338 -46.34 33.98 -9.59
C GLY A 338 -45.04 34.72 -9.88
N GLY A 339 -44.05 34.02 -10.44
CA GLY A 339 -42.81 34.62 -10.95
C GLY A 339 -41.53 34.04 -10.32
N MET A 340 -40.65 33.56 -11.19
CA MET A 340 -39.30 33.00 -10.93
C MET A 340 -39.28 31.60 -10.31
N ALA A 341 -38.55 30.71 -10.99
CA ALA A 341 -38.24 29.36 -10.54
C ALA A 341 -37.82 29.35 -9.07
N GLY A 342 -38.47 28.50 -8.27
CA GLY A 342 -38.29 28.40 -6.82
C GLY A 342 -36.83 28.17 -6.41
N ASN A 343 -36.54 28.43 -5.13
CA ASN A 343 -35.26 28.38 -4.41
C ASN A 343 -34.50 27.03 -4.51
N VAL A 344 -34.25 26.52 -5.72
CA VAL A 344 -33.39 25.36 -5.99
C VAL A 344 -31.95 25.85 -5.91
N GLY A 345 -31.39 25.89 -4.70
CA GLY A 345 -29.98 26.22 -4.55
C GLY A 345 -29.46 26.48 -3.15
N VAL A 346 -30.30 26.84 -2.18
CA VAL A 346 -29.85 27.07 -0.81
C VAL A 346 -29.87 25.76 -0.03
N PRO A 347 -28.74 25.31 0.55
CA PRO A 347 -28.71 24.12 1.39
C PRO A 347 -29.53 24.31 2.66
N LEU A 348 -30.29 23.28 3.04
CA LEU A 348 -31.03 23.22 4.31
C LEU A 348 -30.11 23.42 5.51
N ASN A 349 -28.92 22.80 5.47
CA ASN A 349 -27.91 22.90 6.50
C ASN A 349 -26.62 23.49 5.93
N THR A 350 -26.05 24.48 6.63
CA THR A 350 -24.74 25.07 6.30
C THR A 350 -23.59 24.40 7.06
N GLU A 351 -23.86 23.82 8.24
CA GLU A 351 -22.89 23.11 9.06
C GLU A 351 -23.42 21.74 9.51
N PRO A 352 -22.53 20.73 9.67
CA PRO A 352 -22.94 19.41 10.11
C PRO A 352 -23.27 19.40 11.61
N SER A 353 -24.30 18.64 11.97
CA SER A 353 -24.73 18.46 13.37
C SER A 353 -23.74 17.67 14.21
N GLN A 354 -23.04 16.71 13.61
CA GLN A 354 -21.96 15.94 14.24
C GLN A 354 -20.84 15.68 13.24
N ARG A 355 -19.62 15.52 13.75
CA ARG A 355 -18.44 15.24 12.92
C ARG A 355 -17.54 14.22 13.58
N ILE A 356 -17.11 13.23 12.80
CA ILE A 356 -16.02 12.31 13.13
C ILE A 356 -14.78 12.81 12.39
N LEU A 357 -13.79 13.29 13.13
CA LEU A 357 -12.59 13.89 12.56
C LEU A 357 -11.69 12.85 11.88
N GLY A 358 -11.25 13.19 10.67
CA GLY A 358 -10.17 12.49 9.98
C GLY A 358 -8.78 12.89 10.48
N ALA A 359 -7.77 12.15 10.04
CA ALA A 359 -6.36 12.50 10.16
C ALA A 359 -5.77 12.86 8.79
N PRO A 360 -4.66 13.61 8.75
CA PRO A 360 -4.03 14.02 7.51
C PRO A 360 -3.52 12.82 6.70
N ALA A 361 -3.77 12.85 5.39
CA ALA A 361 -3.34 11.83 4.45
C ALA A 361 -2.03 12.25 3.78
N ILE A 362 -1.03 11.37 3.70
CA ILE A 362 0.17 11.65 2.91
C ILE A 362 -0.21 11.66 1.42
N ARG A 363 0.04 12.78 0.73
CA ARG A 363 -0.29 12.96 -0.71
C ARG A 363 0.93 13.08 -1.60
N HIS A 364 2.04 13.56 -1.05
CA HIS A 364 3.30 13.68 -1.78
C HIS A 364 4.42 12.99 -1.01
N CYS A 365 5.34 12.37 -1.75
CA CYS A 365 6.57 11.83 -1.21
C CYS A 365 7.73 12.06 -2.17
N HIS A 366 8.94 12.24 -1.62
CA HIS A 366 10.18 12.31 -2.37
C HIS A 366 11.23 11.43 -1.66
N ILE A 367 11.80 10.48 -2.40
CA ILE A 367 12.88 9.62 -1.92
C ILE A 367 14.18 10.39 -2.12
N LEU A 368 14.93 10.63 -1.03
CA LEU A 368 16.22 11.32 -1.11
C LEU A 368 17.27 10.44 -1.82
N ASN A 369 18.34 11.10 -2.29
CA ASN A 369 19.41 10.48 -3.07
C ASN A 369 20.14 9.31 -2.38
N ASP A 370 20.13 9.26 -1.05
CA ASP A 370 20.67 8.15 -0.27
C ASP A 370 19.80 6.89 -0.27
N ARG A 371 18.61 6.96 -0.90
CA ARG A 371 17.60 5.91 -0.93
C ARG A 371 17.34 5.32 0.46
N ARG A 372 17.31 6.14 1.49
CA ARG A 372 16.94 5.70 2.84
C ARG A 372 15.88 6.59 3.44
N TYR A 373 16.04 7.90 3.30
CA TYR A 373 15.10 8.84 3.85
C TYR A 373 14.05 9.26 2.82
N VAL A 374 12.82 9.39 3.28
CA VAL A 374 11.69 9.86 2.48
C VAL A 374 11.11 11.09 3.12
N LEU A 375 11.05 12.17 2.34
CA LEU A 375 10.33 13.37 2.71
C LEU A 375 8.89 13.24 2.23
N THR A 376 7.92 13.62 3.05
CA THR A 376 6.50 13.54 2.71
C THR A 376 5.80 14.85 2.97
N LYS A 377 4.66 15.07 2.30
CA LYS A 377 3.75 16.18 2.55
C LYS A 377 2.31 15.64 2.62
N ASP A 378 1.59 16.01 3.67
CA ASP A 378 0.21 15.57 3.91
C ASP A 378 -0.84 16.59 3.46
N THR A 379 -2.12 16.26 3.63
CA THR A 379 -3.27 17.11 3.29
C THR A 379 -3.39 18.36 4.13
N ASP A 380 -2.73 18.41 5.29
CA ASP A 380 -2.65 19.59 6.14
C ASP A 380 -1.40 20.42 5.79
N GLU A 381 -0.72 20.11 4.67
CA GLU A 381 0.48 20.78 4.19
C GLU A 381 1.69 20.63 5.14
N ASN A 382 1.65 19.68 6.07
CA ASN A 382 2.78 19.39 6.95
C ASN A 382 3.80 18.51 6.23
N VAL A 383 5.07 18.87 6.37
CA VAL A 383 6.20 18.10 5.86
C VAL A 383 6.83 17.30 6.98
N ALA A 384 7.15 16.04 6.71
CA ALA A 384 7.81 15.15 7.66
C ALA A 384 8.84 14.25 6.98
N LEU A 385 9.90 13.91 7.72
CA LEU A 385 10.97 13.02 7.28
C LEU A 385 10.81 11.64 7.91
N TYR A 386 11.00 10.60 7.09
CA TYR A 386 10.92 9.20 7.50
C TYR A 386 12.22 8.48 7.18
N ASP A 387 12.64 7.56 8.06
CA ASP A 387 13.72 6.61 7.82
C ASP A 387 13.09 5.28 7.39
N VAL A 388 13.21 4.95 6.09
CA VAL A 388 12.64 3.72 5.54
C VAL A 388 13.34 2.50 6.09
N LEU A 389 14.65 2.57 6.34
CA LEU A 389 15.41 1.43 6.83
C LEU A 389 14.98 1.04 8.25
N LYS A 390 14.66 2.02 9.10
CA LYS A 390 14.18 1.79 10.47
C LYS A 390 12.65 1.75 10.60
N ALA A 391 11.93 1.93 9.49
CA ALA A 391 10.47 1.98 9.41
C ALA A 391 9.83 2.96 10.42
N CYS A 392 10.41 4.16 10.58
CA CYS A 392 9.94 5.14 11.56
C CYS A 392 9.95 6.57 11.03
N LYS A 393 9.10 7.42 11.62
CA LYS A 393 9.19 8.87 11.44
C LYS A 393 10.41 9.40 12.20
N VAL A 394 11.18 10.29 11.59
CA VAL A 394 12.38 10.90 12.19
C VAL A 394 12.04 12.26 12.80
N GLU A 395 11.38 13.12 12.03
CA GLU A 395 11.04 14.48 12.46
C GLU A 395 9.82 15.01 11.70
N ASP A 396 9.03 15.83 12.40
CA ASP A 396 7.96 16.64 11.82
C ASP A 396 8.50 18.06 11.61
N LEU A 397 8.52 18.51 10.36
CA LEU A 397 9.03 19.84 9.97
C LEU A 397 7.92 20.90 9.93
N GLY A 398 6.65 20.47 9.97
CA GLY A 398 5.49 21.35 9.91
C GLY A 398 5.34 21.99 8.52
N HIS A 399 4.79 23.20 8.47
CA HIS A 399 4.54 23.94 7.24
C HIS A 399 5.84 24.56 6.67
N VAL A 400 6.61 23.76 5.95
CA VAL A 400 7.79 24.21 5.21
C VAL A 400 7.62 23.99 3.71
N ASP A 401 8.39 24.73 2.89
CA ASP A 401 8.39 24.52 1.44
C ASP A 401 9.04 23.17 1.09
N PHE A 402 8.22 22.29 0.50
CA PHE A 402 8.60 20.91 0.21
C PHE A 402 9.78 20.80 -0.76
N GLU A 403 9.81 21.63 -1.81
CA GLU A 403 10.85 21.58 -2.84
C GLU A 403 12.18 22.18 -2.36
N GLN A 404 12.12 23.22 -1.52
CA GLN A 404 13.31 23.78 -0.88
C GLN A 404 13.93 22.79 0.09
N GLU A 405 13.11 22.09 0.89
CA GLU A 405 13.62 21.11 1.85
C GLU A 405 14.23 19.88 1.15
N ILE A 406 13.66 19.46 0.00
CA ILE A 406 14.28 18.45 -0.88
C ILE A 406 15.67 18.91 -1.32
N LYS A 407 15.80 20.13 -1.87
CA LYS A 407 17.09 20.66 -2.34
C LYS A 407 18.12 20.78 -1.23
N LYS A 408 17.70 21.19 -0.04
CA LYS A 408 18.55 21.35 1.15
C LYS A 408 19.11 20.00 1.64
N ARG A 409 18.33 18.92 1.55
CA ARG A 409 18.70 17.60 2.09
C ARG A 409 19.34 16.67 1.07
N ASN A 410 19.12 16.90 -0.22
CA ASN A 410 19.72 16.09 -1.26
C ASN A 410 21.24 16.27 -1.28
N LYS A 411 21.94 15.13 -1.14
CA LYS A 411 23.39 15.04 -1.24
C LYS A 411 23.79 14.54 -2.62
N MET A 412 24.99 14.87 -3.07
CA MET A 412 25.55 14.36 -4.33
C MET A 412 26.09 12.92 -4.13
N VAL A 413 25.17 11.99 -3.86
CA VAL A 413 25.44 10.56 -3.67
C VAL A 413 24.42 9.80 -4.51
N TYR A 414 24.82 8.69 -5.13
CA TYR A 414 23.88 7.82 -5.83
C TYR A 414 23.82 6.45 -5.17
N VAL A 415 22.64 6.10 -4.63
CA VAL A 415 22.32 4.74 -4.21
C VAL A 415 21.30 4.14 -5.19
N PRO A 416 21.49 2.90 -5.67
CA PRO A 416 20.52 2.22 -6.52
C PRO A 416 19.15 2.08 -5.83
N ASN A 417 18.08 2.07 -6.63
CA ASN A 417 16.73 1.91 -6.08
C ASN A 417 16.51 0.48 -5.57
N TRP A 418 16.03 0.35 -4.33
CA TRP A 418 15.82 -0.95 -3.69
C TRP A 418 14.42 -1.14 -3.07
N PHE A 419 13.58 -0.11 -3.14
CA PHE A 419 12.18 -0.16 -2.73
C PHE A 419 11.32 0.75 -3.59
N ASN A 420 10.01 0.57 -3.51
CA ASN A 420 9.03 1.49 -4.07
C ASN A 420 8.09 2.00 -2.99
N VAL A 421 7.56 3.19 -3.18
CA VAL A 421 6.61 3.83 -2.26
C VAL A 421 5.22 3.87 -2.90
N ASP A 422 4.21 3.57 -2.11
CA ASP A 422 2.80 3.74 -2.46
C ASP A 422 2.09 4.52 -1.36
N LEU A 423 1.20 5.43 -1.77
CA LEU A 423 0.43 6.34 -0.91
C LEU A 423 -1.07 6.09 -1.00
N LYS A 424 -1.52 4.99 -1.62
CA LYS A 424 -2.96 4.71 -1.81
C LYS A 424 -3.77 4.75 -0.52
N THR A 425 -3.19 4.35 0.60
CA THR A 425 -3.84 4.30 1.93
C THR A 425 -3.75 5.62 2.68
N GLY A 426 -3.07 6.64 2.14
CA GLY A 426 -2.74 7.88 2.88
C GLY A 426 -1.65 7.69 3.95
N MET A 427 -1.09 6.48 4.05
CA MET A 427 0.07 6.15 4.88
C MET A 427 1.22 5.71 3.97
N LEU A 428 2.45 5.79 4.50
CA LEU A 428 3.65 5.45 3.74
C LEU A 428 3.81 3.93 3.65
N SER A 429 3.45 3.36 2.49
CA SER A 429 3.59 1.93 2.21
C SER A 429 4.86 1.70 1.39
N ILE A 430 5.73 0.81 1.88
CA ILE A 430 7.01 0.47 1.27
C ILE A 430 6.92 -0.93 0.68
N HIS A 431 7.27 -1.07 -0.60
CA HIS A 431 7.26 -2.34 -1.33
C HIS A 431 8.68 -2.76 -1.70
N LEU A 432 9.04 -3.99 -1.35
CA LEU A 432 10.33 -4.63 -1.61
C LEU A 432 10.13 -5.79 -2.58
N GLY A 433 11.03 -5.94 -3.55
CA GLY A 433 11.06 -7.12 -4.41
C GLY A 433 9.99 -7.15 -5.50
N GLN A 434 9.64 -6.01 -6.12
CA GLN A 434 8.89 -6.03 -7.40
C GLN A 434 9.67 -6.82 -8.46
N ASP A 435 11.00 -6.65 -8.46
CA ASP A 435 11.96 -7.64 -8.92
C ASP A 435 12.87 -8.07 -7.74
N GLU A 436 13.16 -9.36 -7.64
CA GLU A 436 13.93 -9.94 -6.53
C GLU A 436 15.33 -9.31 -6.45
N ASN A 437 15.91 -8.98 -7.61
CA ASN A 437 17.24 -8.38 -7.70
C ASN A 437 17.30 -6.92 -7.24
N ASP A 438 16.22 -6.16 -7.42
CA ASP A 438 16.21 -4.73 -7.10
C ASP A 438 16.31 -4.50 -5.59
N CYS A 439 15.68 -5.38 -4.79
CA CYS A 439 15.73 -5.31 -3.32
C CYS A 439 17.17 -5.31 -2.77
N PHE A 440 18.09 -5.99 -3.45
CA PHE A 440 19.47 -6.16 -3.01
C PHE A 440 20.47 -5.26 -3.74
N SER A 441 20.00 -4.23 -4.43
CA SER A 441 20.88 -3.35 -5.22
C SER A 441 21.66 -2.33 -4.38
N ALA A 442 21.17 -1.99 -3.19
CA ALA A 442 21.73 -0.92 -2.37
C ALA A 442 22.81 -1.41 -1.38
N TRP A 443 24.05 -1.52 -1.87
CA TRP A 443 25.25 -1.70 -1.03
C TRP A 443 25.83 -0.37 -0.59
N VAL A 444 26.06 -0.19 0.71
CA VAL A 444 26.59 1.05 1.29
C VAL A 444 27.63 0.77 2.38
N SER A 445 28.46 1.77 2.71
CA SER A 445 29.27 1.76 3.93
C SER A 445 28.37 1.81 5.16
N ALA A 446 28.61 0.95 6.13
CA ALA A 446 27.91 1.00 7.41
C ALA A 446 28.21 2.33 8.13
N LYS A 447 29.45 2.81 8.08
CA LYS A 447 29.86 4.10 8.67
C LYS A 447 29.14 5.29 8.03
N GLU A 448 29.09 5.38 6.69
CA GLU A 448 28.39 6.46 5.97
C GLU A 448 26.88 6.43 6.20
N ALA A 449 26.31 5.24 6.37
CA ALA A 449 24.91 5.06 6.73
C ALA A 449 24.62 5.34 8.23
N GLY A 450 25.62 5.64 9.05
CA GLY A 450 25.43 5.81 10.50
C GLY A 450 25.00 4.51 11.20
N LEU A 451 25.41 3.36 10.66
CA LEU A 451 25.21 2.02 11.19
C LEU A 451 26.55 1.54 11.78
N THR A 452 26.88 1.94 13.00
CA THR A 452 28.18 1.60 13.62
C THR A 452 28.05 0.39 14.53
N ASP A 453 28.88 -0.62 14.28
CA ASP A 453 29.15 -1.75 15.19
C ASP A 453 30.46 -1.48 15.95
N ASN A 454 30.62 -2.03 17.15
CA ASN A 454 31.72 -1.75 18.10
C ASN A 454 33.13 -2.18 17.60
N LYS A 455 33.30 -2.57 16.33
CA LYS A 455 34.50 -3.23 15.79
C LYS A 455 35.41 -2.37 14.89
N GLY A 456 35.14 -1.08 14.69
CA GLY A 456 36.09 -0.13 14.07
C GLY A 456 36.45 -0.32 12.59
N GLN A 457 36.09 -1.43 11.92
CA GLN A 457 36.26 -1.62 10.48
C GLN A 457 35.00 -1.17 9.70
N ASP A 458 35.19 -0.42 8.60
CA ASP A 458 34.10 -0.03 7.69
C ASP A 458 33.60 -1.23 6.89
N GLN A 459 32.55 -1.88 7.39
CA GLN A 459 31.89 -2.99 6.71
C GLN A 459 30.90 -2.49 5.65
N LYS A 460 30.80 -3.20 4.53
CA LYS A 460 29.75 -2.96 3.54
C LYS A 460 28.49 -3.74 3.89
N VAL A 461 27.36 -3.05 3.89
CA VAL A 461 26.04 -3.60 4.24
C VAL A 461 25.05 -3.39 3.10
N ASN A 462 24.00 -4.20 3.08
CA ASN A 462 22.95 -4.15 2.07
C ASN A 462 21.62 -3.75 2.72
N TYR A 463 21.03 -2.62 2.31
CA TYR A 463 19.82 -2.10 2.96
C TYR A 463 18.64 -3.06 2.90
N GLY A 464 18.35 -3.66 1.75
CA GLY A 464 17.25 -4.63 1.60
C GLY A 464 17.44 -5.85 2.48
N SER A 465 18.66 -6.37 2.56
CA SER A 465 19.00 -7.50 3.44
C SER A 465 18.75 -7.18 4.91
N LEU A 466 19.26 -6.04 5.39
CA LEU A 466 19.09 -5.61 6.79
C LEU A 466 17.62 -5.40 7.13
N LEU A 467 16.85 -4.77 6.24
CA LEU A 467 15.42 -4.52 6.46
C LEU A 467 14.63 -5.83 6.53
N LEU A 468 14.87 -6.79 5.63
CA LEU A 468 14.18 -8.09 5.66
C LEU A 468 14.48 -8.87 6.94
N GLN A 469 15.73 -8.81 7.42
CA GLN A 469 16.11 -9.40 8.70
C GLN A 469 15.41 -8.71 9.88
N ALA A 470 15.22 -7.39 9.83
CA ALA A 470 14.47 -6.67 10.87
C ALA A 470 12.98 -7.02 10.86
N LEU A 471 12.36 -7.06 9.68
CA LEU A 471 10.92 -7.34 9.52
C LEU A 471 10.53 -8.76 9.95
N LEU A 472 11.47 -9.71 9.87
CA LEU A 472 11.26 -11.12 10.21
C LEU A 472 12.15 -11.56 11.40
N GLU A 473 12.56 -10.62 12.26
CA GLU A 473 13.48 -10.89 13.37
C GLU A 473 12.94 -11.94 14.37
N HIS A 474 11.61 -12.08 14.45
CA HIS A 474 10.92 -12.99 15.36
C HIS A 474 10.54 -14.34 14.74
N TRP A 475 10.62 -14.49 13.40
CA TRP A 475 10.14 -15.71 12.71
C TRP A 475 11.13 -16.88 12.83
N TRP A 476 12.40 -16.66 12.49
CA TRP A 476 13.39 -17.72 12.42
C TRP A 476 14.14 -17.88 13.74
N ARG A 477 13.55 -18.61 14.68
CA ARG A 477 14.26 -19.19 15.83
C ARG A 477 14.44 -20.69 15.59
N PRO A 478 15.66 -21.24 15.67
CA PRO A 478 15.83 -22.69 15.66
C PRO A 478 15.02 -23.28 16.82
N MET A 479 14.23 -24.32 16.54
CA MET A 479 13.34 -24.99 17.48
C MET A 479 14.10 -25.80 18.58
N ASN A 480 15.41 -25.58 18.74
CA ASN A 480 16.29 -26.31 19.65
C ASN A 480 16.95 -25.34 20.66
N ALA A 481 16.14 -24.71 21.51
CA ALA A 481 16.64 -23.94 22.65
C ALA A 481 15.94 -24.32 23.98
N ASP A 482 15.28 -25.48 24.01
CA ASP A 482 14.77 -26.12 25.23
C ASP A 482 15.30 -27.56 25.29
N ASP A 483 16.60 -27.69 25.56
CA ASP A 483 17.16 -28.78 26.37
C ASP A 483 18.63 -28.44 26.64
N ASP A 484 18.89 -27.67 27.70
CA ASP A 484 20.12 -27.81 28.48
C ASP A 484 19.93 -27.22 29.90
N ASN A 485 19.59 -28.13 30.81
CA ASN A 485 20.13 -28.29 32.16
C ASN A 485 20.01 -27.14 33.18
N GLU A 486 19.09 -27.34 34.13
CA GLU A 486 19.38 -27.10 35.54
C GLU A 486 20.60 -27.95 35.96
N GLY A 487 21.80 -27.37 35.94
CA GLY A 487 23.02 -28.12 36.23
C GLY A 487 24.30 -27.30 36.29
N ASN A 488 24.40 -26.42 37.28
CA ASN A 488 25.63 -26.00 37.97
C ASN A 488 26.99 -26.24 37.26
N SER A 489 27.54 -25.21 36.61
CA SER A 489 29.00 -25.03 36.51
C SER A 489 29.37 -23.59 36.18
N ASN A 490 30.10 -22.96 37.10
CA ASN A 490 30.88 -21.75 36.87
C ASN A 490 31.87 -21.98 35.74
N ASP A 491 31.63 -21.43 34.55
CA ASP A 491 32.72 -20.97 33.70
C ASP A 491 32.26 -19.81 32.81
N GLY A 492 32.99 -18.70 32.88
CA GLY A 492 32.66 -17.46 32.22
C GLY A 492 33.11 -17.46 30.77
N ASN A 493 32.28 -18.00 29.87
CA ASN A 493 32.18 -17.55 28.46
C ASN A 493 31.06 -18.33 27.75
N VAL A 494 29.81 -17.87 27.86
CA VAL A 494 28.73 -18.36 27.01
C VAL A 494 28.56 -17.36 25.87
N PRO A 495 28.80 -17.72 24.59
CA PRO A 495 28.45 -16.85 23.49
C PRO A 495 26.92 -16.81 23.42
N THR A 496 26.32 -15.67 23.76
CA THR A 496 24.92 -15.39 23.50
C THR A 496 24.69 -15.44 21.99
N HIS A 497 24.22 -16.56 21.48
CA HIS A 497 23.86 -16.73 20.06
C HIS A 497 22.56 -15.96 19.77
N ASP A 498 22.66 -14.64 19.67
CA ASP A 498 21.61 -13.72 19.20
C ASP A 498 21.52 -13.77 17.65
N SER A 499 21.40 -14.98 17.08
CA SER A 499 21.72 -15.25 15.68
C SER A 499 20.61 -14.93 14.66
N GLY A 500 19.49 -14.34 15.11
CA GLY A 500 18.35 -13.99 14.27
C GLY A 500 18.37 -12.55 13.73
N ARG A 501 18.88 -11.61 14.53
CA ARG A 501 18.77 -10.16 14.30
C ARG A 501 19.85 -9.62 13.38
N ASN A 502 19.53 -8.54 12.67
CA ASN A 502 20.60 -7.71 12.12
C ASN A 502 21.24 -6.94 13.30
N LEU A 503 22.57 -6.79 13.29
CA LEU A 503 23.33 -6.22 14.42
C LEU A 503 23.18 -4.69 14.58
N TYR A 504 22.32 -4.04 13.78
CA TYR A 504 22.30 -2.59 13.64
C TYR A 504 21.02 -1.92 14.12
N PHE A 505 19.84 -2.50 13.83
CA PHE A 505 18.56 -1.90 14.19
C PHE A 505 17.41 -2.92 14.21
N SER A 506 16.38 -2.61 14.98
CA SER A 506 15.07 -3.25 14.90
C SER A 506 14.05 -2.28 14.27
N VAL A 507 12.95 -2.83 13.77
CA VAL A 507 11.78 -2.05 13.33
C VAL A 507 10.71 -2.06 14.44
N PRO A 508 9.77 -1.08 14.47
CA PRO A 508 8.70 -1.10 15.46
C PRO A 508 7.88 -2.40 15.37
N GLY A 509 7.67 -3.09 16.50
CA GLY A 509 7.01 -4.39 16.52
C GLY A 509 5.57 -4.40 15.99
N TYR A 510 4.89 -3.24 16.01
CA TYR A 510 3.57 -3.06 15.45
C TYR A 510 3.56 -2.79 13.94
N THR A 511 4.71 -2.75 13.26
CA THR A 511 4.81 -2.55 11.82
C THR A 511 4.12 -3.70 11.09
N PRO A 512 3.12 -3.45 10.24
CA PRO A 512 2.50 -4.50 9.44
C PRO A 512 3.46 -4.99 8.36
N VAL A 513 3.64 -6.31 8.25
CA VAL A 513 4.36 -6.98 7.16
C VAL A 513 3.36 -7.72 6.29
N ILE A 514 3.46 -7.51 4.97
CA ILE A 514 2.51 -8.01 3.99
C ILE A 514 3.25 -8.77 2.89
N PHE A 515 2.86 -10.01 2.66
CA PHE A 515 3.30 -10.80 1.51
C PHE A 515 2.19 -10.84 0.47
N SER A 516 2.51 -10.41 -0.75
CA SER A 516 1.53 -10.32 -1.83
C SER A 516 2.13 -10.66 -3.18
N GLU A 517 1.30 -11.09 -4.12
CA GLU A 517 1.69 -11.14 -5.53
C GLU A 517 1.91 -9.71 -6.05
N VAL A 518 2.92 -9.50 -6.89
CA VAL A 518 3.11 -8.21 -7.57
C VAL A 518 1.87 -7.88 -8.41
N GLY A 519 1.19 -6.77 -8.07
CA GLY A 519 -0.05 -6.34 -8.70
C GLY A 519 -1.24 -7.27 -8.46
N GLY A 520 -1.19 -8.11 -7.41
CA GLY A 520 -2.18 -9.16 -7.20
C GLY A 520 -2.56 -9.37 -5.74
N ARG A 521 -2.83 -10.63 -5.43
CA ARG A 521 -3.50 -11.04 -4.20
C ARG A 521 -2.59 -10.95 -2.98
N THR A 522 -3.17 -10.53 -1.86
CA THR A 522 -2.51 -10.65 -0.55
C THR A 522 -2.55 -12.10 -0.06
N MET A 523 -1.37 -12.61 0.27
CA MET A 523 -1.18 -13.98 0.76
C MET A 523 -1.23 -14.01 2.29
N CYS A 524 -0.40 -13.18 2.92
CA CYS A 524 -0.25 -13.09 4.37
C CYS A 524 -0.09 -11.62 4.81
N ARG A 525 -0.64 -11.30 5.99
CA ARG A 525 -0.44 -10.05 6.72
C ARG A 525 -0.29 -10.39 8.19
N LEU A 526 0.75 -9.87 8.84
CA LEU A 526 0.98 -9.98 10.28
C LEU A 526 1.68 -8.71 10.79
N LEU A 527 1.80 -8.55 12.10
CA LEU A 527 2.71 -7.55 12.69
C LEU A 527 4.08 -8.20 12.91
N VAL A 528 5.16 -7.40 12.86
CA VAL A 528 6.53 -7.90 13.08
C VAL A 528 6.64 -8.72 14.37
N ARG A 529 6.07 -8.22 15.49
CA ARG A 529 6.13 -8.87 16.81
C ARG A 529 5.39 -10.22 16.87
N ASP A 530 4.43 -10.44 15.99
CA ASP A 530 3.58 -11.64 16.00
C ASP A 530 4.21 -12.79 15.19
N ALA A 531 5.33 -12.55 14.49
CA ALA A 531 5.92 -13.54 13.58
C ALA A 531 6.43 -14.83 14.26
N ALA A 532 6.59 -14.80 15.59
CA ALA A 532 6.95 -15.98 16.40
C ALA A 532 5.74 -16.85 16.80
N GLY A 533 4.51 -16.40 16.57
CA GLY A 533 3.30 -17.16 16.89
C GLY A 533 3.25 -18.49 16.13
N GLU A 534 2.67 -19.53 16.73
CA GLU A 534 2.61 -20.86 16.11
C GLU A 534 1.86 -20.83 14.76
N THR A 535 0.71 -20.16 14.75
CA THR A 535 -0.12 -19.98 13.54
C THR A 535 0.57 -19.12 12.47
N GLU A 536 1.21 -18.04 12.89
CA GLU A 536 1.92 -17.09 12.04
C GLU A 536 3.17 -17.72 11.44
N SER A 537 3.93 -18.49 12.22
CA SER A 537 5.14 -19.18 11.79
C SER A 537 4.84 -20.24 10.73
N VAL A 538 3.77 -21.03 10.93
CA VAL A 538 3.28 -21.98 9.90
C VAL A 538 2.89 -21.24 8.63
N LEU A 539 2.14 -20.14 8.75
CA LEU A 539 1.75 -19.33 7.59
C LEU A 539 2.95 -18.71 6.86
N LEU A 540 3.98 -18.27 7.60
CA LEU A 540 5.21 -17.72 7.05
C LEU A 540 6.03 -18.80 6.32
N ASN A 541 6.14 -20.01 6.87
CA ASN A 541 6.81 -21.14 6.21
C ASN A 541 6.20 -21.45 4.84
N ASP A 542 4.87 -21.30 4.70
CA ASP A 542 4.17 -21.53 3.43
C ASP A 542 4.22 -20.33 2.46
N THR A 543 4.39 -19.12 2.98
CA THR A 543 4.19 -17.87 2.21
C THR A 543 5.49 -17.16 1.85
N VAL A 544 6.51 -17.21 2.71
CA VAL A 544 7.76 -16.48 2.51
C VAL A 544 8.50 -17.03 1.27
N PRO A 545 8.84 -16.19 0.29
CA PRO A 545 9.52 -16.65 -0.91
C PRO A 545 10.99 -16.99 -0.64
N LEU A 546 11.55 -17.87 -1.47
CA LEU A 546 12.91 -18.40 -1.32
C LEU A 546 13.99 -17.30 -1.28
N TRP A 547 13.81 -16.23 -2.04
CA TRP A 547 14.75 -15.11 -2.08
C TRP A 547 14.82 -14.36 -0.74
N VAL A 548 13.73 -14.33 0.04
CA VAL A 548 13.70 -13.76 1.40
C VAL A 548 14.28 -14.76 2.40
N SER A 549 13.87 -16.03 2.34
CA SER A 549 14.36 -17.05 3.27
C SER A 549 15.88 -17.24 3.16
N ASN A 550 16.45 -17.12 1.96
CA ASN A 550 17.90 -17.16 1.76
C ASN A 550 18.65 -16.08 2.55
N ILE A 551 18.06 -14.90 2.71
CA ILE A 551 18.67 -13.80 3.47
C ILE A 551 18.42 -13.94 4.97
N VAL A 552 17.18 -14.27 5.35
CA VAL A 552 16.73 -14.24 6.75
C VAL A 552 17.15 -15.50 7.49
N ALA A 553 16.89 -16.68 6.91
CA ALA A 553 17.15 -17.98 7.50
C ALA A 553 18.56 -18.50 7.16
N ASN A 554 18.94 -18.48 5.88
CA ASN A 554 20.24 -19.03 5.45
C ASN A 554 21.41 -18.05 5.60
N LYS A 555 21.12 -16.78 5.93
CA LYS A 555 22.13 -15.69 6.06
C LYS A 555 23.05 -15.55 4.84
N ASN A 556 22.56 -15.90 3.65
CA ASN A 556 23.30 -15.73 2.41
C ASN A 556 23.40 -14.24 2.08
N LEU A 557 24.62 -13.72 1.90
CA LEU A 557 24.79 -12.34 1.47
C LEU A 557 24.48 -12.20 -0.03
N PRO A 558 23.78 -11.14 -0.45
CA PRO A 558 23.60 -10.85 -1.87
C PRO A 558 24.95 -10.65 -2.57
N GLN A 559 24.96 -10.77 -3.90
CA GLN A 559 26.17 -10.52 -4.68
C GLN A 559 26.46 -9.01 -4.77
N PHE A 560 27.74 -8.64 -4.80
CA PHE A 560 28.14 -7.28 -5.10
C PHE A 560 27.88 -6.93 -6.56
N ILE A 561 27.40 -5.72 -6.80
CA ILE A 561 27.21 -5.18 -8.14
C ILE A 561 28.55 -4.66 -8.65
N LYS A 562 28.91 -5.06 -9.86
CA LYS A 562 30.15 -4.63 -10.51
C LYS A 562 29.85 -3.75 -11.72
N ILE A 563 30.67 -2.75 -11.94
CA ILE A 563 30.60 -1.90 -13.13
C ILE A 563 31.89 -2.00 -13.95
N PRO A 564 31.78 -2.15 -15.28
CA PRO A 564 32.92 -1.98 -16.17
C PRO A 564 33.22 -0.48 -16.34
N PHE A 565 34.51 -0.14 -16.36
CA PHE A 565 34.97 1.21 -16.68
C PHE A 565 36.32 1.15 -17.43
N TYR A 566 36.63 2.23 -18.13
CA TYR A 566 37.89 2.43 -18.82
C TYR A 566 38.74 3.44 -18.10
N LEU A 567 40.04 3.21 -18.13
CA LEU A 567 41.03 4.15 -17.61
C LEU A 567 41.97 4.60 -18.73
N THR A 568 42.10 5.91 -18.92
CA THR A 568 42.93 6.53 -19.96
C THR A 568 43.79 7.67 -19.41
N PRO A 569 45.02 7.87 -19.88
CA PRO A 569 45.78 9.07 -19.52
C PRO A 569 45.09 10.30 -20.09
N HIS A 570 44.98 11.36 -19.29
CA HIS A 570 44.50 12.66 -19.76
C HIS A 570 45.50 13.27 -20.74
N ALA A 571 45.02 14.04 -21.73
CA ALA A 571 45.87 14.64 -22.77
C ALA A 571 47.00 15.52 -22.20
N SER A 572 46.77 16.12 -21.03
CA SER A 572 47.77 16.96 -20.32
C SER A 572 48.78 16.17 -19.47
N SER A 573 48.67 14.85 -19.36
CA SER A 573 49.54 14.03 -18.49
C SER A 573 50.94 13.79 -19.05
N GLY A 574 51.16 14.01 -20.35
CA GLY A 574 52.44 13.70 -21.02
C GLY A 574 52.72 12.21 -21.21
N VAL A 575 51.86 11.31 -20.71
CA VAL A 575 52.01 9.85 -20.81
C VAL A 575 51.51 9.37 -22.17
N LYS A 576 52.45 8.99 -23.06
CA LYS A 576 52.14 8.35 -24.36
C LYS A 576 51.81 6.86 -24.17
N SER A 577 50.67 6.53 -23.58
CA SER A 577 50.14 5.16 -23.57
C SER A 577 48.84 5.09 -24.36
N LEU A 578 48.84 4.27 -25.42
CA LEU A 578 47.70 4.00 -26.32
C LEU A 578 46.75 2.91 -25.79
N LYS A 579 47.05 2.29 -24.64
CA LYS A 579 46.29 1.13 -24.16
C LYS A 579 45.15 1.58 -23.26
N LYS A 580 43.91 1.47 -23.77
CA LYS A 580 42.67 1.68 -23.01
C LYS A 580 42.46 0.48 -22.09
N ASP A 581 42.83 0.60 -20.81
CA ASP A 581 42.65 -0.47 -19.84
C ASP A 581 41.17 -0.57 -19.46
N ARG A 582 40.53 -1.71 -19.78
CA ARG A 582 39.17 -2.03 -19.33
C ARG A 582 39.26 -2.71 -17.97
N LEU A 583 38.69 -2.09 -16.95
CA LEU A 583 38.66 -2.59 -15.58
C LEU A 583 37.22 -2.90 -15.16
N ILE A 584 37.08 -3.79 -14.18
CA ILE A 584 35.79 -4.12 -13.57
C ILE A 584 35.99 -4.07 -12.07
N ALA A 585 35.16 -3.28 -11.38
CA ALA A 585 35.21 -3.14 -9.93
C ALA A 585 33.79 -3.08 -9.35
N ASN A 586 33.67 -3.21 -8.03
CA ASN A 586 32.38 -3.02 -7.37
C ASN A 586 31.92 -1.56 -7.57
N ASP A 587 30.61 -1.36 -7.70
CA ASP A 587 29.99 -0.06 -7.99
C ASP A 587 30.25 1.01 -6.91
N PHE A 588 30.37 0.57 -5.65
CA PHE A 588 30.67 1.40 -4.47
C PHE A 588 32.17 1.68 -4.24
N ILE A 589 33.07 1.31 -5.17
CA ILE A 589 34.49 1.64 -5.04
C ILE A 589 34.68 3.16 -5.13
N GLN A 590 35.41 3.72 -4.16
CA GLN A 590 35.76 5.14 -4.12
C GLN A 590 36.84 5.50 -5.13
N ILE A 591 36.80 6.72 -5.64
CA ILE A 591 37.79 7.26 -6.58
C ILE A 591 39.21 7.25 -5.99
N ARG A 592 39.36 7.46 -4.69
CA ARG A 592 40.63 7.28 -3.96
C ARG A 592 41.30 5.94 -4.25
N LYS A 593 40.55 4.83 -4.22
CA LYS A 593 41.11 3.49 -4.51
C LYS A 593 41.51 3.31 -5.97
N VAL A 594 40.86 4.03 -6.88
CA VAL A 594 41.27 4.07 -8.29
C VAL A 594 42.56 4.87 -8.41
N ALA A 595 42.73 5.96 -7.66
CA ALA A 595 43.95 6.76 -7.64
C ALA A 595 45.13 5.96 -7.08
N GLU A 596 44.94 5.22 -5.99
CA GLU A 596 45.91 4.27 -5.43
C GLU A 596 46.34 3.23 -6.48
N HIS A 597 45.38 2.61 -7.18
CA HIS A 597 45.68 1.64 -8.24
C HIS A 597 46.57 2.24 -9.35
N ILE A 598 46.35 3.51 -9.70
CA ILE A 598 47.14 4.23 -10.71
C ILE A 598 48.52 4.56 -10.17
N PHE A 599 48.60 5.03 -8.92
CA PHE A 599 49.85 5.37 -8.27
C PHE A 599 50.78 4.15 -8.22
N ASP A 600 50.27 3.01 -7.75
CA ASP A 600 51.03 1.76 -7.64
C ASP A 600 51.47 1.23 -9.01
N LYS A 601 50.57 1.23 -10.00
CA LYS A 601 50.79 0.55 -11.29
C LYS A 601 51.48 1.42 -12.34
N ALA A 602 51.27 2.74 -12.32
CA ALA A 602 51.75 3.66 -13.36
C ALA A 602 52.93 4.54 -12.93
N LEU A 603 53.08 4.85 -11.63
CA LEU A 603 54.13 5.75 -11.14
C LEU A 603 55.23 5.04 -10.36
N CYS A 604 54.91 3.98 -9.60
CA CYS A 604 55.93 3.18 -8.88
C CYS A 604 56.61 2.10 -9.75
N ALA A 605 55.94 1.61 -10.80
CA ALA A 605 56.51 0.59 -11.71
C ALA A 605 57.67 1.10 -12.59
N GLY A 606 57.94 2.41 -12.60
CA GLY A 606 59.07 3.01 -13.34
C GLY A 606 60.43 2.92 -12.64
N ASN A 607 60.48 2.49 -11.38
CA ASN A 607 61.71 2.52 -10.56
C ASN A 607 62.42 1.16 -10.39
N ASP A 608 61.90 0.08 -10.95
CA ASP A 608 62.49 -1.26 -10.82
C ASP A 608 62.84 -1.84 -12.20
N SER A 609 63.90 -1.30 -12.82
CA SER A 609 64.58 -1.95 -13.93
C SER A 609 66.09 -1.89 -13.74
N GLY A 610 66.64 -2.88 -13.02
CA GLY A 610 68.08 -3.09 -12.96
C GLY A 610 68.50 -4.27 -12.07
N LEU A 611 68.82 -5.39 -12.73
CA LEU A 611 69.70 -6.54 -12.33
C LEU A 611 69.08 -7.95 -12.23
N VAL A 612 68.90 -8.57 -13.40
CA VAL A 612 69.59 -9.77 -13.94
C VAL A 612 69.87 -11.01 -13.04
N THR A 613 69.40 -12.17 -13.57
CA THR A 613 69.79 -13.61 -13.39
C THR A 613 69.50 -14.31 -12.06
N GLY A 614 69.02 -15.56 -11.97
CA GLY A 614 68.64 -16.58 -12.95
C GLY A 614 68.49 -17.96 -12.25
N VAL A 615 67.54 -18.78 -12.72
CA VAL A 615 67.44 -20.27 -12.62
C VAL A 615 67.09 -20.95 -11.28
N GLY A 616 65.98 -21.71 -11.28
CA GLY A 616 66.01 -23.12 -10.85
C GLY A 616 65.20 -23.60 -9.62
N ASN A 617 63.96 -24.04 -9.87
CA ASN A 617 63.20 -25.17 -9.29
C ASN A 617 63.26 -25.60 -7.78
N SER A 618 62.04 -25.91 -7.30
CA SER A 618 61.61 -27.04 -6.43
C SER A 618 61.30 -26.80 -4.93
N VAL A 619 59.99 -26.91 -4.65
CA VAL A 619 59.27 -27.67 -3.59
C VAL A 619 59.84 -27.78 -2.16
N SER A 620 58.93 -27.49 -1.21
CA SER A 620 58.76 -27.96 0.18
C SER A 620 59.27 -27.12 1.36
N GLY A 621 58.32 -26.81 2.26
CA GLY A 621 58.46 -27.08 3.69
C GLY A 621 58.97 -25.95 4.60
N GLY A 622 58.10 -25.49 5.50
CA GLY A 622 58.49 -25.05 6.84
C GLY A 622 58.59 -23.55 7.08
N SER A 623 57.65 -23.02 7.86
CA SER A 623 57.84 -21.78 8.63
C SER A 623 59.01 -21.93 9.61
N PRO A 624 59.64 -20.81 9.99
CA PRO A 624 59.39 -20.36 11.36
C PRO A 624 59.20 -18.85 11.50
N ALA A 625 58.61 -18.52 12.65
CA ALA A 625 58.21 -17.21 13.11
C ALA A 625 59.32 -16.14 13.06
N GLY A 626 58.91 -14.93 12.73
CA GLY A 626 59.68 -13.71 12.89
C GLY A 626 58.72 -12.52 12.97
N ASP A 627 58.71 -11.88 14.13
CA ASP A 627 57.93 -10.68 14.46
C ASP A 627 57.95 -9.65 13.33
N ARG A 628 56.77 -9.29 12.83
CA ARG A 628 56.57 -8.05 12.07
C ARG A 628 55.63 -7.15 12.87
N VAL A 629 56.26 -6.11 13.42
CA VAL A 629 55.62 -4.88 13.84
C VAL A 629 54.69 -4.41 12.72
N ASN A 630 53.38 -4.39 12.99
CA ASN A 630 52.39 -3.72 12.14
C ASN A 630 52.59 -2.21 12.28
N THR A 631 53.36 -1.60 11.39
CA THR A 631 53.31 -0.17 11.13
C THR A 631 52.23 0.14 10.10
N ASP A 632 51.44 1.17 10.36
CA ASP A 632 50.34 1.77 9.59
C ASP A 632 50.70 2.21 8.14
N SER A 633 51.23 1.31 7.29
CA SER A 633 51.69 1.68 5.94
C SER A 633 50.57 1.97 4.93
N ASN A 634 49.33 1.55 5.21
CA ASN A 634 48.20 1.74 4.29
C ASN A 634 47.56 3.14 4.37
N ALA A 635 47.72 3.85 5.50
CA ALA A 635 47.18 5.20 5.63
C ALA A 635 48.05 6.22 4.87
N ASP A 636 49.37 6.07 4.97
CA ASP A 636 50.35 6.94 4.31
C ASP A 636 50.34 6.80 2.77
N SER A 637 50.17 5.59 2.23
CA SER A 637 50.10 5.39 0.77
C SER A 637 48.84 6.01 0.15
N SER A 638 47.73 6.01 0.89
CA SER A 638 46.44 6.54 0.46
C SER A 638 46.48 8.07 0.33
N SER A 639 47.02 8.77 1.33
CA SER A 639 47.22 10.22 1.28
C SER A 639 48.22 10.64 0.20
N LEU A 640 49.31 9.87 0.02
CA LEU A 640 50.30 10.12 -1.03
C LEU A 640 49.74 9.97 -2.45
N ALA A 641 48.83 9.02 -2.66
CA ALA A 641 48.17 8.83 -3.95
C ALA A 641 47.21 9.98 -4.28
N GLU A 642 46.46 10.47 -3.29
CA GLU A 642 45.54 11.62 -3.47
C GLU A 642 46.29 12.92 -3.81
N GLU A 643 47.47 13.14 -3.24
CA GLU A 643 48.27 14.32 -3.53
C GLU A 643 48.95 14.26 -4.92
N LYS A 644 49.13 13.06 -5.47
CA LYS A 644 49.94 12.85 -6.69
C LYS A 644 49.15 12.49 -7.94
N VAL A 645 47.89 12.07 -7.82
CA VAL A 645 47.07 11.62 -8.97
C VAL A 645 45.71 12.29 -8.96
N GLU A 646 45.43 13.05 -10.01
CA GLU A 646 44.09 13.56 -10.29
C GLU A 646 43.33 12.62 -11.22
N ILE A 647 42.08 12.32 -10.86
CA ILE A 647 41.14 11.58 -11.71
C ILE A 647 40.06 12.53 -12.20
N LEU A 648 39.76 12.45 -13.50
CA LEU A 648 38.79 13.28 -14.20
C LEU A 648 37.75 12.43 -14.94
N CYS A 649 36.53 12.94 -15.03
CA CYS A 649 35.47 12.40 -15.89
C CYS A 649 34.79 13.56 -16.61
N ASN A 650 34.68 13.51 -17.93
CA ASN A 650 34.17 14.62 -18.76
C ASN A 650 34.82 15.98 -18.42
N ASP A 651 36.16 15.97 -18.31
CA ASP A 651 37.01 17.13 -17.97
C ASP A 651 36.74 17.78 -16.60
N GLN A 652 35.94 17.13 -15.74
CA GLN A 652 35.73 17.53 -14.35
C GLN A 652 36.61 16.70 -13.41
N VAL A 653 37.35 17.37 -12.52
CA VAL A 653 38.12 16.71 -11.44
C VAL A 653 37.15 16.08 -10.44
N LEU A 654 37.39 14.81 -10.11
CA LEU A 654 36.55 14.04 -9.22
C LEU A 654 37.00 14.17 -7.77
N ASP A 655 36.04 14.27 -6.85
CA ASP A 655 36.30 14.18 -5.42
C ASP A 655 36.70 12.73 -5.06
N PRO A 656 37.83 12.49 -4.37
CA PRO A 656 38.31 11.16 -4.01
C PRO A 656 37.31 10.32 -3.19
N SER A 657 36.42 10.97 -2.44
CA SER A 657 35.38 10.33 -1.63
C SER A 657 34.19 9.81 -2.43
N MET A 658 33.99 10.29 -3.66
CA MET A 658 32.92 9.80 -4.54
C MET A 658 33.14 8.34 -4.91
N ASP A 659 32.05 7.60 -5.09
CA ASP A 659 32.09 6.24 -5.63
C ASP A 659 31.83 6.21 -7.15
N LEU A 660 32.25 5.11 -7.78
CA LEU A 660 32.15 4.97 -9.24
C LEU A 660 30.71 5.09 -9.76
N ARG A 661 29.72 4.61 -9.00
CA ARG A 661 28.30 4.73 -9.37
C ARG A 661 27.79 6.17 -9.30
N THR A 662 28.22 6.97 -8.33
CA THR A 662 27.87 8.39 -8.22
C THR A 662 28.47 9.17 -9.38
N VAL A 663 29.73 8.88 -9.73
CA VAL A 663 30.38 9.47 -10.91
C VAL A 663 29.65 9.07 -12.19
N ARG A 664 29.28 7.78 -12.33
CA ARG A 664 28.52 7.28 -13.47
C ARG A 664 27.14 7.94 -13.58
N HIS A 665 26.47 8.22 -12.46
CA HIS A 665 25.12 8.77 -12.47
C HIS A 665 25.08 10.27 -12.72
N PHE A 666 25.94 11.05 -12.07
CA PHE A 666 25.86 12.52 -12.11
C PHE A 666 26.83 13.18 -13.10
N ILE A 667 28.00 12.58 -13.34
CA ILE A 667 29.09 13.23 -14.11
C ILE A 667 29.21 12.61 -15.50
N TRP A 668 29.06 11.30 -15.62
CA TRP A 668 29.13 10.59 -16.89
C TRP A 668 27.85 10.78 -17.72
N LYS A 669 27.95 11.53 -18.82
CA LYS A 669 26.83 11.91 -19.70
C LYS A 669 26.63 11.00 -20.92
N SER A 670 27.35 9.88 -21.00
CA SER A 670 27.33 8.98 -22.17
C SER A 670 26.67 7.65 -21.84
N SER A 671 26.06 7.01 -22.85
CA SER A 671 25.49 5.66 -22.73
C SER A 671 26.56 4.55 -22.74
N ALA A 672 27.81 4.87 -23.08
CA ALA A 672 28.92 3.93 -23.10
C ALA A 672 29.41 3.59 -21.67
N ASP A 673 30.30 2.59 -21.56
CA ASP A 673 31.00 2.27 -20.31
C ASP A 673 31.74 3.51 -19.77
N LEU A 674 31.66 3.71 -18.44
CA LEU A 674 32.29 4.82 -17.73
C LEU A 674 33.76 4.95 -18.14
N THR A 675 34.21 6.15 -18.53
CA THR A 675 35.61 6.38 -18.88
C THR A 675 36.20 7.45 -17.96
N LEU A 676 37.22 7.06 -17.20
CA LEU A 676 37.96 7.92 -16.29
C LEU A 676 39.30 8.28 -16.92
N HIS A 677 39.68 9.54 -16.79
CA HIS A 677 40.97 10.06 -17.21
C HIS A 677 41.84 10.31 -15.99
N TYR A 678 43.15 10.12 -16.09
CA TYR A 678 44.07 10.42 -14.99
C TYR A 678 45.25 11.28 -15.43
N ARG A 679 45.76 12.11 -14.53
CA ARG A 679 47.02 12.85 -14.72
C ARG A 679 47.77 12.97 -13.39
N PRO A 680 49.12 12.95 -13.44
CA PRO A 680 49.91 13.27 -12.25
C PRO A 680 49.72 14.75 -11.88
N VAL A 681 49.62 15.01 -10.58
CA VAL A 681 49.69 16.36 -10.00
C VAL A 681 51.17 16.73 -9.91
N LYS A 682 51.53 17.92 -10.42
CA LYS A 682 52.92 18.38 -10.49
C LYS A 682 53.43 18.94 -9.16
#